data_AF-A0A7X5Q6T5-F1
#
_entry.id   AF-A0A7X5Q6T5-F1
#
_cell.length_a   1.000
_cell.length_b   1.000
_cell.length_c   1.000
_cell.angle_alpha   90.00
_cell.angle_beta   90.00
_cell.angle_gamma   90.00
#
_symmetry.space_group_name_H-M   'P 1'
#
loop_
_entity.id
_entity.type
_entity.pdbx_description
1 polymer ?
#
loop_
_entity_poly.entity_id
_entity_poly.type
_entity_poly.pdbx_seq_one_letter_code
_entity_poly.pdbx_strand_id
1 'polypeptide(L)'
;MKIYKERGNLVINMNNMQSAITSWVSKGENIPNRCPFASRTRNGLKWKMSFLSYSETSGWKVVELNLFQRIFRKLGAFRNTHSQFIKEKLLTANPDNLSCTDEKAKRVFQQVFDKFLKSPIDVFKTDAVLKRTSQDVVNKIYESFEALDSVLRENGINYSLAWGSQLGATRHEGLIPWDDDGDIAILEEDEQSFLNLKEEFRARGYEIVQYEFGYKIQNRNYEIVPNLAAKDGICRDYQGIPFRFPNIDIFLMKKREGLDPHAYYPANDASYKTWPTLFYKEEEWGSIQDVSFGHLTLKGLVGNNAKTHLNRLYFDKKTKEPNWENSAGRWWDHEENRATREQLNLQLLARRPALPRPFFNHQEIAEKHLKEMTKQQLDEDWKLDDFFGHVAVINLDRSPHRLEQVTKELEQVGLNEGQFERFSAVDGLKLDEKIWKRIDSNFNYLFPGSQQLKKQNKGEVGCFFSHYQLLKKVRDQFQEAMKNLEEAKRNNNVSEIEKAEREALKYSNVLILEDDNCFGRVDEDERGTLVTTYADGKTKDVMKARSKTIEKAGRIFRKAMRALPREWDMLYFNAMDFDGAEELAGKKHVKKLRRAVLNNCYAVNARFYDTLINHLSIIECERERIKAIDDRMSLLHKRFKCYCVSPSITMQKGASDIHGNDPFKDAYRQTIS
;
A
#
# COMPACT_ATOMS: atom_id res chain seq x y z
N MET A 1 -39.37 -17.66 -56.10
CA MET A 1 -39.98 -17.45 -54.77
C MET A 1 -41.19 -16.53 -54.92
N LYS A 2 -42.41 -16.95 -54.57
CA LYS A 2 -43.53 -16.02 -54.37
C LYS A 2 -43.54 -15.60 -52.91
N ILE A 3 -43.64 -14.29 -52.67
CA ILE A 3 -43.68 -13.68 -51.33
C ILE A 3 -45.14 -13.34 -51.05
N TYR A 4 -45.69 -13.82 -49.94
CA TYR A 4 -46.98 -13.33 -49.44
C TYR A 4 -46.76 -12.43 -48.22
N LYS A 5 -47.65 -11.45 -48.09
CA LYS A 5 -47.62 -10.44 -47.04
C LYS A 5 -48.74 -10.75 -46.06
N GLU A 6 -48.41 -11.33 -44.91
CA GLU A 6 -49.35 -11.45 -43.80
C GLU A 6 -48.86 -10.62 -42.62
N ARG A 7 -49.72 -9.69 -42.18
CA ARG A 7 -49.53 -8.86 -40.96
C ARG A 7 -48.14 -8.24 -40.81
N GLY A 8 -47.64 -7.63 -41.88
CA GLY A 8 -46.48 -6.74 -41.85
C GLY A 8 -45.11 -7.43 -41.82
N ASN A 9 -45.04 -8.76 -41.80
CA ASN A 9 -43.77 -9.50 -41.88
C ASN A 9 -43.63 -10.22 -43.22
N LEU A 10 -42.45 -10.10 -43.84
CA LEU A 10 -42.06 -10.96 -44.96
C LEU A 10 -41.73 -12.35 -44.42
N VAL A 11 -42.50 -13.36 -44.80
CA VAL A 11 -42.20 -14.76 -44.48
C VAL A 11 -41.72 -15.46 -45.74
N ILE A 12 -40.49 -16.00 -45.70
CA ILE A 12 -39.95 -16.88 -46.74
C ILE A 12 -40.19 -18.32 -46.27
N ASN A 13 -40.94 -19.11 -47.04
CA ASN A 13 -41.18 -20.52 -46.74
C ASN A 13 -39.90 -21.33 -47.03
N MET A 14 -39.22 -21.79 -45.96
CA MET A 14 -37.93 -22.48 -46.02
C MET A 14 -37.99 -23.96 -46.45
N ASN A 15 -39.19 -24.57 -46.52
CA ASN A 15 -39.30 -25.99 -46.89
C ASN A 15 -38.90 -26.27 -48.35
N ASN A 16 -38.97 -25.26 -49.23
CA ASN A 16 -38.55 -25.40 -50.63
C ASN A 16 -37.04 -25.18 -50.84
N MET A 17 -36.32 -24.69 -49.84
CA MET A 17 -34.87 -24.45 -49.95
C MET A 17 -34.06 -25.72 -49.73
N GLN A 18 -34.57 -26.62 -48.87
CA GLN A 18 -33.96 -27.92 -48.62
C GLN A 18 -34.07 -28.84 -49.86
N SER A 19 -35.22 -28.91 -50.52
CA SER A 19 -35.37 -29.66 -51.78
C SER A 19 -34.52 -29.09 -52.94
N ALA A 20 -34.34 -27.76 -53.00
CA ALA A 20 -33.51 -27.15 -54.03
C ALA A 20 -32.02 -27.46 -53.85
N ILE A 21 -31.53 -27.47 -52.60
CA ILE A 21 -30.13 -27.79 -52.27
C ILE A 21 -29.87 -29.29 -52.46
N THR A 22 -30.80 -30.18 -52.07
CA THR A 22 -30.65 -31.62 -52.29
C THR A 22 -30.63 -31.99 -53.79
N SER A 23 -31.45 -31.31 -54.61
CA SER A 23 -31.49 -31.50 -56.08
C SER A 23 -30.21 -31.01 -56.79
N TRP A 24 -29.55 -29.98 -56.25
CA TRP A 24 -28.25 -29.49 -56.75
C TRP A 24 -27.10 -30.44 -56.42
N VAL A 25 -27.06 -30.95 -55.18
CA VAL A 25 -26.02 -31.90 -54.76
C VAL A 25 -26.15 -33.25 -55.49
N SER A 26 -27.37 -33.70 -55.79
CA SER A 26 -27.58 -34.97 -56.52
C SER A 26 -27.18 -34.94 -58.00
N LYS A 27 -26.95 -33.74 -58.58
CA LYS A 27 -26.54 -33.58 -59.99
C LYS A 27 -25.04 -33.38 -60.19
N GLY A 28 -24.25 -33.39 -59.11
CA GLY A 28 -22.79 -33.34 -59.19
C GLY A 28 -22.21 -32.02 -59.72
N GLU A 29 -22.97 -30.92 -59.67
CA GLU A 29 -22.47 -29.60 -60.08
C GLU A 29 -21.86 -28.84 -58.89
N ASN A 30 -20.68 -28.23 -59.11
CA ASN A 30 -19.97 -27.44 -58.09
C ASN A 30 -20.77 -26.20 -57.68
N ILE A 31 -20.94 -26.00 -56.37
CA ILE A 31 -21.56 -24.78 -55.80
C ILE A 31 -20.65 -23.57 -56.09
N PRO A 32 -21.16 -22.47 -56.69
CA PRO A 32 -20.34 -21.31 -57.01
C PRO A 32 -19.76 -20.62 -55.76
N ASN A 33 -18.48 -20.24 -55.84
CA ASN A 33 -17.62 -19.76 -54.76
C ASN A 33 -17.99 -18.39 -54.11
N ARG A 34 -19.20 -17.86 -54.29
CA ARG A 34 -19.64 -16.61 -53.63
C ARG A 34 -21.16 -16.58 -53.41
N CYS A 35 -21.61 -16.69 -52.15
CA CYS A 35 -22.87 -16.09 -51.74
C CYS A 35 -22.92 -15.85 -50.20
N PRO A 36 -22.51 -14.67 -49.70
CA PRO A 36 -22.86 -14.23 -48.36
C PRO A 36 -24.23 -13.57 -48.37
N PHE A 37 -25.21 -14.17 -47.67
CA PHE A 37 -26.51 -13.54 -47.43
C PHE A 37 -26.35 -12.41 -46.42
N ALA A 38 -26.14 -11.19 -46.90
CA ALA A 38 -26.24 -9.97 -46.11
C ALA A 38 -27.62 -9.33 -46.33
N SER A 39 -28.48 -9.29 -45.31
CA SER A 39 -29.68 -8.44 -45.33
C SER A 39 -29.46 -7.19 -44.48
N ARG A 40 -29.74 -6.03 -45.07
CA ARG A 40 -29.57 -4.70 -44.47
C ARG A 40 -30.89 -4.28 -43.82
N THR A 41 -30.96 -4.14 -42.51
CA THR A 41 -32.10 -3.48 -41.83
C THR A 41 -31.69 -2.07 -41.41
N ARG A 42 -32.66 -1.15 -41.39
CA ARG A 42 -32.45 0.30 -41.43
C ARG A 42 -31.79 0.93 -40.18
N ASN A 43 -31.53 0.17 -39.12
CA ASN A 43 -30.97 0.69 -37.87
C ASN A 43 -29.79 -0.19 -37.36
N GLY A 44 -28.55 0.23 -37.65
CA GLY A 44 -27.32 -0.23 -36.98
C GLY A 44 -26.78 -1.61 -37.38
N LEU A 45 -25.47 -1.69 -37.68
CA LEU A 45 -24.78 -2.93 -38.06
C LEU A 45 -24.96 -4.05 -37.01
N LYS A 46 -25.57 -5.17 -37.40
CA LYS A 46 -25.39 -6.48 -36.76
C LYS A 46 -24.96 -7.49 -37.82
N TRP A 47 -23.73 -7.99 -37.68
CA TRP A 47 -23.22 -9.08 -38.51
C TRP A 47 -23.86 -10.40 -38.04
N LYS A 48 -24.60 -11.07 -38.92
CA LYS A 48 -25.03 -12.48 -38.73
C LYS A 48 -24.11 -13.36 -39.57
N MET A 49 -23.30 -14.18 -38.92
CA MET A 49 -22.61 -15.30 -39.57
C MET A 49 -23.23 -16.60 -39.04
N SER A 50 -23.64 -17.46 -39.96
CA SER A 50 -24.16 -18.80 -39.67
C SER A 50 -23.20 -19.82 -40.28
N PHE A 51 -22.83 -20.84 -39.51
CA PHE A 51 -21.96 -21.92 -39.98
C PHE A 51 -22.75 -23.23 -40.09
N LEU A 52 -22.32 -24.07 -41.01
CA LEU A 52 -22.81 -25.44 -41.18
C LEU A 52 -21.81 -26.40 -40.55
N SER A 53 -22.26 -27.26 -39.64
CA SER A 53 -21.45 -28.36 -39.12
C SER A 53 -22.05 -29.69 -39.55
N TYR A 54 -21.21 -30.63 -39.99
CA TYR A 54 -21.60 -31.99 -40.36
C TYR A 54 -21.32 -32.99 -39.24
N SER A 55 -22.19 -33.99 -39.09
CA SER A 55 -21.89 -35.19 -38.31
C SER A 55 -22.37 -36.43 -39.07
N GLU A 56 -21.62 -37.52 -38.99
CA GLU A 56 -21.93 -38.76 -39.71
C GLU A 56 -23.23 -39.41 -39.25
N THR A 57 -23.65 -39.19 -38.00
CA THR A 57 -24.89 -39.75 -37.45
C THR A 57 -26.11 -38.86 -37.65
N SER A 58 -25.96 -37.59 -38.05
CA SER A 58 -27.09 -36.63 -38.04
C SER A 58 -27.12 -35.62 -39.19
N GLY A 59 -26.19 -35.71 -40.14
CA GLY A 59 -26.10 -34.83 -41.30
C GLY A 59 -25.74 -33.38 -40.96
N TRP A 60 -25.86 -32.50 -41.96
CA TRP A 60 -25.53 -31.08 -41.86
C TRP A 60 -26.55 -30.31 -41.00
N LYS A 61 -26.08 -29.60 -39.97
CA LYS A 61 -26.89 -28.69 -39.15
C LYS A 61 -26.35 -27.26 -39.20
N VAL A 62 -27.24 -26.29 -39.31
CA VAL A 62 -26.91 -24.87 -39.21
C VAL A 62 -26.82 -24.49 -37.72
N VAL A 63 -25.66 -24.02 -37.28
CA VAL A 63 -25.45 -23.55 -35.91
C VAL A 63 -25.52 -22.04 -35.91
N GLU A 64 -26.56 -21.48 -35.29
CA GLU A 64 -26.69 -20.04 -35.07
C GLU A 64 -25.92 -19.60 -33.82
N LEU A 65 -25.06 -18.58 -33.95
CA LEU A 65 -24.32 -17.92 -32.87
C LEU A 65 -25.20 -17.28 -31.78
N ASN A 66 -26.52 -17.26 -31.95
CA ASN A 66 -27.48 -16.84 -30.92
C ASN A 66 -27.52 -17.78 -29.69
N LEU A 67 -27.00 -19.01 -29.81
CA LEU A 67 -26.87 -19.92 -28.67
C LEU A 67 -25.80 -19.44 -27.68
N PHE A 68 -24.69 -18.86 -28.16
CA PHE A 68 -23.62 -18.33 -27.31
C PHE A 68 -24.07 -17.13 -26.47
N GLN A 69 -24.83 -16.19 -27.05
CA GLN A 69 -25.37 -15.05 -26.30
C GLN A 69 -26.51 -15.45 -25.34
N ARG A 70 -27.29 -16.49 -25.67
CA ARG A 70 -28.32 -17.04 -24.75
C ARG A 70 -27.73 -17.87 -23.62
N ILE A 71 -26.64 -18.61 -23.86
CA ILE A 71 -25.87 -19.30 -22.81
C ILE A 71 -25.28 -18.25 -21.87
N PHE A 72 -24.63 -17.19 -22.37
CA PHE A 72 -24.06 -16.14 -21.52
C PHE A 72 -25.10 -15.37 -20.69
N ARG A 73 -26.31 -15.13 -21.22
CA ARG A 73 -27.39 -14.51 -20.43
C ARG A 73 -28.07 -15.47 -19.44
N LYS A 74 -27.94 -16.79 -19.62
CA LYS A 74 -28.47 -17.80 -18.70
C LYS A 74 -27.42 -18.42 -17.77
N LEU A 75 -26.13 -18.11 -17.94
CA LEU A 75 -25.04 -18.52 -17.04
C LEU A 75 -25.10 -17.84 -15.65
N GLY A 76 -26.09 -16.98 -15.41
CA GLY A 76 -26.52 -16.60 -14.06
C GLY A 76 -27.29 -17.69 -13.28
N ALA A 77 -27.60 -18.83 -13.89
CA ALA A 77 -28.20 -19.97 -13.20
C ALA A 77 -27.99 -21.26 -14.00
N PHE A 78 -26.98 -22.09 -13.68
CA PHE A 78 -27.01 -23.58 -13.75
C PHE A 78 -25.65 -24.18 -13.33
N ARG A 79 -25.69 -25.19 -12.46
CA ARG A 79 -24.56 -25.82 -11.75
C ARG A 79 -23.93 -27.02 -12.50
N ASN A 80 -22.59 -27.03 -12.51
CA ASN A 80 -21.61 -28.11 -12.29
C ASN A 80 -21.52 -29.44 -13.09
N THR A 81 -22.44 -29.90 -13.94
CA THR A 81 -22.24 -31.22 -14.61
C THR A 81 -21.93 -31.18 -16.10
N HIS A 82 -22.38 -30.16 -16.84
CA HIS A 82 -22.14 -30.10 -18.30
C HIS A 82 -20.79 -29.48 -18.69
N SER A 83 -20.10 -28.78 -17.77
CA SER A 83 -18.83 -28.13 -18.10
C SER A 83 -17.70 -29.15 -18.32
N GLN A 84 -17.74 -30.30 -17.63
CA GLN A 84 -16.74 -31.36 -17.70
C GLN A 84 -16.81 -32.14 -19.03
N PHE A 85 -18.03 -32.41 -19.53
CA PHE A 85 -18.26 -33.06 -20.83
C PHE A 85 -17.84 -32.17 -22.02
N ILE A 86 -18.07 -30.86 -21.92
CA ILE A 86 -17.59 -29.88 -22.90
C ILE A 86 -16.05 -29.76 -22.85
N LYS A 87 -15.45 -29.90 -21.65
CA LYS A 87 -13.99 -29.91 -21.43
C LYS A 87 -13.30 -31.08 -22.15
N GLU A 88 -13.83 -32.30 -22.03
CA GLU A 88 -13.28 -33.48 -22.69
C GLU A 88 -13.35 -33.36 -24.22
N LYS A 89 -14.49 -32.95 -24.78
CA LYS A 89 -14.67 -32.79 -26.24
C LYS A 89 -13.80 -31.68 -26.83
N LEU A 90 -13.56 -30.58 -26.11
CA LEU A 90 -12.71 -29.47 -26.58
C LEU A 90 -11.21 -29.72 -26.39
N LEU A 91 -10.79 -30.45 -25.35
CA LEU A 91 -9.41 -30.87 -25.17
C LEU A 91 -8.97 -31.90 -26.24
N THR A 92 -9.91 -32.68 -26.79
CA THR A 92 -9.65 -33.59 -27.92
C THR A 92 -9.67 -32.91 -29.30
N ALA A 93 -10.03 -31.62 -29.39
CA ALA A 93 -10.05 -30.91 -30.66
C ALA A 93 -8.64 -30.46 -31.04
N ASN A 94 -7.97 -31.23 -31.91
CA ASN A 94 -6.68 -30.85 -32.49
C ASN A 94 -6.87 -29.69 -33.49
N PRO A 95 -6.19 -28.53 -33.31
CA PRO A 95 -6.26 -27.39 -34.24
C PRO A 95 -5.91 -27.75 -35.70
N ASP A 96 -5.09 -28.80 -35.89
CA ASP A 96 -4.67 -29.26 -37.22
C ASP A 96 -5.80 -29.89 -38.05
N ASN A 97 -6.91 -30.29 -37.40
CA ASN A 97 -8.07 -30.88 -38.08
C ASN A 97 -9.08 -29.85 -38.61
N LEU A 98 -8.79 -28.54 -38.50
CA LEU A 98 -9.59 -27.49 -39.14
C LEU A 98 -9.24 -27.43 -40.64
N SER A 99 -10.11 -27.98 -41.49
CA SER A 99 -10.03 -27.93 -42.97
C SER A 99 -10.34 -26.54 -43.56
N CYS A 100 -9.89 -25.47 -42.88
CA CYS A 100 -10.03 -24.10 -43.33
C CYS A 100 -8.77 -23.69 -44.12
N THR A 101 -8.95 -23.28 -45.38
CA THR A 101 -7.88 -22.81 -46.28
C THR A 101 -7.54 -21.33 -46.07
N ASP A 102 -8.22 -20.63 -45.17
CA ASP A 102 -8.01 -19.21 -44.88
C ASP A 102 -7.10 -19.04 -43.64
N GLU A 103 -5.83 -18.69 -43.89
CA GLU A 103 -4.82 -18.44 -42.84
C GLU A 103 -5.25 -17.37 -41.84
N LYS A 104 -6.08 -16.40 -42.24
CA LYS A 104 -6.55 -15.33 -41.37
C LYS A 104 -7.58 -15.86 -40.37
N ALA A 105 -8.46 -16.75 -40.81
CA ALA A 105 -9.41 -17.43 -39.94
C ALA A 105 -8.71 -18.41 -38.99
N LYS A 106 -7.69 -19.14 -39.46
CA LYS A 106 -6.81 -19.96 -38.60
C LYS A 106 -6.08 -19.12 -37.56
N ARG A 107 -5.51 -17.96 -37.93
CA ARG A 107 -4.87 -17.03 -36.97
C ARG A 107 -5.86 -16.46 -35.96
N VAL A 108 -7.06 -16.07 -36.38
CA VAL A 108 -8.08 -15.54 -35.46
C VAL A 108 -8.57 -16.65 -34.52
N PHE A 109 -8.78 -17.87 -35.02
CA PHE A 109 -9.14 -19.01 -34.19
C PHE A 109 -8.01 -19.36 -33.21
N GLN A 110 -6.75 -19.38 -33.65
CA GLN A 110 -5.60 -19.62 -32.81
C GLN A 110 -5.42 -18.50 -31.77
N GLN A 111 -5.61 -17.24 -32.13
CA GLN A 111 -5.62 -16.11 -31.19
C GLN A 111 -6.76 -16.21 -30.18
N VAL A 112 -7.95 -16.65 -30.59
CA VAL A 112 -9.07 -16.87 -29.67
C VAL A 112 -8.80 -18.09 -28.79
N PHE A 113 -8.24 -19.17 -29.33
CA PHE A 113 -7.86 -20.37 -28.59
C PHE A 113 -6.78 -20.08 -27.55
N ASP A 114 -5.73 -19.35 -27.92
CA ASP A 114 -4.66 -18.95 -27.01
C ASP A 114 -5.15 -17.89 -25.98
N LYS A 115 -6.02 -16.97 -26.39
CA LYS A 115 -6.53 -15.88 -25.52
C LYS A 115 -7.67 -16.31 -24.61
N PHE A 116 -8.46 -17.32 -24.98
CA PHE A 116 -9.62 -17.76 -24.21
C PHE A 116 -9.52 -19.19 -23.68
N LEU A 117 -8.89 -20.15 -24.37
CA LEU A 117 -8.82 -21.54 -23.90
C LEU A 117 -7.49 -21.89 -23.20
N LYS A 118 -6.38 -21.24 -23.56
CA LYS A 118 -5.12 -21.27 -22.77
C LYS A 118 -5.07 -20.20 -21.68
N SER A 119 -5.85 -19.13 -21.79
CA SER A 119 -6.18 -18.33 -20.62
C SER A 119 -7.13 -19.17 -19.76
N PRO A 120 -6.81 -19.50 -18.50
CA PRO A 120 -7.70 -20.29 -17.66
C PRO A 120 -9.06 -19.60 -17.57
N ILE A 121 -10.10 -20.20 -18.16
CA ILE A 121 -11.48 -19.74 -17.99
C ILE A 121 -11.89 -20.10 -16.56
N ASP A 122 -11.98 -19.04 -15.75
CA ASP A 122 -12.49 -18.91 -14.38
C ASP A 122 -11.78 -19.68 -13.27
N VAL A 123 -10.47 -19.41 -13.13
CA VAL A 123 -9.88 -19.22 -11.79
C VAL A 123 -9.66 -17.73 -11.63
N PHE A 124 -10.57 -17.05 -10.93
CA PHE A 124 -10.28 -15.70 -10.48
C PHE A 124 -9.02 -15.73 -9.62
N LYS A 125 -7.96 -15.05 -10.09
CA LYS A 125 -6.71 -14.97 -9.33
C LYS A 125 -7.01 -14.31 -8.00
N THR A 126 -6.51 -14.85 -6.89
CA THR A 126 -6.74 -14.31 -5.54
C THR A 126 -6.45 -12.81 -5.49
N ASP A 127 -5.30 -12.38 -6.02
CA ASP A 127 -4.90 -10.96 -6.07
C ASP A 127 -5.75 -10.08 -7.01
N ALA A 128 -6.49 -10.68 -7.94
CA ALA A 128 -7.40 -9.95 -8.83
C ALA A 128 -8.81 -9.78 -8.24
N VAL A 129 -9.12 -10.48 -7.14
CA VAL A 129 -10.45 -10.46 -6.50
C VAL A 129 -10.39 -9.98 -5.06
N LEU A 130 -9.50 -10.53 -4.24
CA LEU A 130 -9.33 -10.08 -2.87
C LEU A 130 -8.42 -8.86 -2.84
N LYS A 131 -8.98 -7.75 -2.36
CA LYS A 131 -8.20 -6.54 -2.04
C LYS A 131 -7.17 -6.92 -0.97
N ARG A 132 -5.88 -6.75 -1.28
CA ARG A 132 -4.83 -6.91 -0.27
C ARG A 132 -4.93 -5.83 0.78
N THR A 133 -4.66 -6.22 2.02
CA THR A 133 -4.57 -5.32 3.17
C THR A 133 -3.46 -4.31 2.93
N SER A 134 -3.71 -3.04 3.29
CA SER A 134 -2.73 -1.99 3.10
C SER A 134 -1.51 -2.26 3.98
N GLN A 135 -0.31 -1.87 3.52
CA GLN A 135 0.91 -2.07 4.29
C GLN A 135 0.84 -1.43 5.69
N ASP A 136 0.14 -0.31 5.80
CA ASP A 136 -0.09 0.38 7.07
C ASP A 136 -0.86 -0.48 8.06
N VAL A 137 -1.99 -1.06 7.62
CA VAL A 137 -2.79 -1.97 8.44
C VAL A 137 -1.97 -3.21 8.83
N VAL A 138 -1.20 -3.76 7.89
CA VAL A 138 -0.27 -4.87 8.19
C VAL A 138 0.70 -4.48 9.29
N ASN A 139 1.41 -3.35 9.18
CA ASN A 139 2.34 -2.89 10.20
C ASN A 139 1.65 -2.73 11.58
N LYS A 140 0.48 -2.08 11.60
CA LYS A 140 -0.31 -1.84 12.83
C LYS A 140 -0.79 -3.13 13.50
N ILE A 141 -1.14 -4.17 12.74
CA ILE A 141 -1.52 -5.48 13.27
C ILE A 141 -0.32 -6.15 13.95
N TYR A 142 0.85 -6.16 13.31
CA TYR A 142 2.06 -6.73 13.90
C TYR A 142 2.51 -5.96 15.15
N GLU A 143 2.47 -4.62 15.14
CA GLU A 143 2.70 -3.79 16.33
C GLU A 143 1.75 -4.15 17.48
N SER A 144 0.47 -4.38 17.16
CA SER A 144 -0.55 -4.73 18.14
C SER A 144 -0.34 -6.13 18.71
N PHE A 145 0.04 -7.10 17.89
CA PHE A 145 0.40 -8.44 18.35
C PHE A 145 1.65 -8.44 19.24
N GLU A 146 2.69 -7.68 18.89
CA GLU A 146 3.91 -7.56 19.69
C GLU A 146 3.62 -6.96 21.07
N ALA A 147 2.86 -5.85 21.10
CA ALA A 147 2.46 -5.21 22.36
C ALA A 147 1.59 -6.15 23.22
N LEU A 148 0.63 -6.85 22.59
CA LEU A 148 -0.24 -7.80 23.27
C LEU A 148 0.53 -8.99 23.84
N ASP A 149 1.36 -9.65 23.03
CA ASP A 149 2.11 -10.83 23.43
C ASP A 149 3.03 -10.53 24.61
N SER A 150 3.76 -9.41 24.54
CA SER A 150 4.63 -8.96 25.63
C SER A 150 3.86 -8.75 26.93
N VAL A 151 2.73 -8.02 26.92
CA VAL A 151 1.91 -7.79 28.12
C VAL A 151 1.35 -9.10 28.68
N LEU A 152 0.81 -9.98 27.84
CA LEU A 152 0.22 -11.24 28.30
C LEU A 152 1.28 -12.18 28.88
N ARG A 153 2.45 -12.31 28.23
CA ARG A 153 3.55 -13.15 28.72
C ARG A 153 4.13 -12.63 30.03
N GLU A 154 4.36 -11.31 30.16
CA GLU A 154 4.88 -10.68 31.38
C GLU A 154 3.95 -10.93 32.58
N ASN A 155 2.65 -11.06 32.33
CA ASN A 155 1.62 -11.30 33.35
C ASN A 155 1.16 -12.75 33.45
N GLY A 156 1.81 -13.69 32.76
CA GLY A 156 1.51 -15.11 32.83
C GLY A 156 0.14 -15.52 32.28
N ILE A 157 -0.48 -14.70 31.43
CA ILE A 157 -1.76 -15.02 30.78
C ILE A 157 -1.49 -15.85 29.54
N ASN A 158 -2.01 -17.08 29.52
CA ASN A 158 -1.87 -17.95 28.35
C ASN A 158 -2.93 -17.61 27.30
N TYR A 159 -2.57 -17.72 26.03
CA TYR A 159 -3.46 -17.46 24.91
C TYR A 159 -3.09 -18.34 23.72
N SER A 160 -3.99 -18.47 22.74
CA SER A 160 -3.68 -19.04 21.43
C SER A 160 -4.12 -18.08 20.34
N LEU A 161 -3.38 -17.99 19.23
CA LEU A 161 -3.93 -17.48 17.99
C LEU A 161 -5.24 -18.21 17.66
N ALA A 162 -6.19 -17.47 17.10
CA ALA A 162 -7.50 -17.97 16.70
C ALA A 162 -7.79 -17.66 15.22
N TRP A 163 -8.85 -18.25 14.67
CA TRP A 163 -9.41 -17.92 13.35
C TRP A 163 -8.37 -17.69 12.24
N GLY A 164 -8.45 -16.52 11.57
CA GLY A 164 -7.60 -16.13 10.45
C GLY A 164 -6.14 -16.04 10.86
N SER A 165 -5.87 -15.65 12.10
CA SER A 165 -4.52 -15.57 12.65
C SER A 165 -3.87 -16.94 12.83
N GLN A 166 -4.57 -17.93 13.39
CA GLN A 166 -4.08 -19.31 13.50
C GLN A 166 -3.92 -19.95 12.10
N LEU A 167 -4.83 -19.66 11.17
CA LEU A 167 -4.73 -20.09 9.78
C LEU A 167 -3.52 -19.43 9.09
N GLY A 168 -3.29 -18.16 9.35
CA GLY A 168 -2.15 -17.38 8.87
C GLY A 168 -0.84 -17.99 9.33
N ALA A 169 -0.67 -18.21 10.64
CA ALA A 169 0.48 -18.90 11.22
C ALA A 169 0.72 -20.27 10.55
N THR A 170 -0.33 -21.07 10.39
CA THR A 170 -0.21 -22.46 9.90
C THR A 170 0.04 -22.54 8.39
N ARG A 171 -0.53 -21.63 7.60
CA ARG A 171 -0.57 -21.73 6.13
C ARG A 171 0.32 -20.74 5.41
N HIS A 172 0.43 -19.53 5.93
CA HIS A 172 1.20 -18.43 5.33
C HIS A 172 2.45 -18.10 6.13
N GLU A 173 2.60 -18.64 7.34
CA GLU A 173 3.68 -18.29 8.28
C GLU A 173 3.64 -16.79 8.64
N GLY A 174 2.44 -16.22 8.75
CA GLY A 174 2.20 -14.80 9.05
C GLY A 174 0.78 -14.37 8.67
N LEU A 175 0.51 -13.07 8.72
CA LEU A 175 -0.80 -12.50 8.39
C LEU A 175 -1.23 -12.88 6.96
N ILE A 176 -2.50 -13.27 6.80
CA ILE A 176 -3.07 -13.57 5.48
C ILE A 176 -3.12 -12.26 4.67
N PRO A 177 -2.71 -12.21 3.39
CA PRO A 177 -2.55 -10.94 2.65
C PRO A 177 -3.79 -10.05 2.49
N TRP A 178 -4.97 -10.55 2.81
CA TRP A 178 -6.26 -9.87 2.74
C TRP A 178 -7.02 -9.87 4.07
N ASP A 179 -6.39 -10.34 5.17
CA ASP A 179 -6.88 -10.12 6.54
C ASP A 179 -6.47 -8.74 7.03
N ASP A 180 -7.35 -8.10 7.79
CA ASP A 180 -7.22 -6.72 8.24
C ASP A 180 -7.33 -6.54 9.76
N ASP A 181 -7.30 -7.64 10.50
CA ASP A 181 -7.34 -7.72 11.95
C ASP A 181 -6.45 -8.87 12.48
N GLY A 182 -6.54 -9.13 13.77
CA GLY A 182 -5.93 -10.31 14.39
C GLY A 182 -6.87 -10.93 15.41
N ASP A 183 -6.68 -12.22 15.71
CA ASP A 183 -7.55 -12.97 16.60
C ASP A 183 -6.73 -13.82 17.58
N ILE A 184 -7.12 -13.77 18.84
CA ILE A 184 -6.64 -14.69 19.88
C ILE A 184 -7.80 -15.24 20.70
N ALA A 185 -7.54 -16.35 21.37
CA ALA A 185 -8.40 -16.92 22.39
C ALA A 185 -7.69 -16.92 23.75
N ILE A 186 -8.43 -16.64 24.83
CA ILE A 186 -8.02 -16.84 26.23
C ILE A 186 -9.11 -17.63 26.97
N LEU A 187 -8.79 -18.24 28.10
CA LEU A 187 -9.80 -18.90 28.92
C LEU A 187 -10.60 -17.87 29.74
N GLU A 188 -11.89 -18.16 29.99
CA GLU A 188 -12.77 -17.33 30.83
C GLU A 188 -12.22 -17.18 32.26
N GLU A 189 -11.48 -18.18 32.76
CA GLU A 189 -10.82 -18.10 34.08
C GLU A 189 -9.71 -17.03 34.15
N ASP A 190 -9.09 -16.68 33.03
CA ASP A 190 -8.07 -15.63 32.94
C ASP A 190 -8.66 -14.24 32.68
N GLU A 191 -9.98 -14.13 32.44
CA GLU A 191 -10.64 -12.88 32.05
C GLU A 191 -10.39 -11.76 33.06
N GLN A 192 -10.55 -12.04 34.35
CA GLN A 192 -10.37 -11.01 35.38
C GLN A 192 -8.90 -10.55 35.47
N SER A 193 -7.95 -11.48 35.33
CA SER A 193 -6.52 -11.16 35.27
C SER A 193 -6.20 -10.30 34.06
N PHE A 194 -6.74 -10.64 32.89
CA PHE A 194 -6.61 -9.86 31.66
C PHE A 194 -7.17 -8.44 31.81
N LEU A 195 -8.36 -8.27 32.37
CA LEU A 195 -8.98 -6.97 32.59
C LEU A 195 -8.18 -6.09 33.57
N ASN A 196 -7.47 -6.70 34.53
CA ASN A 196 -6.60 -5.97 35.45
C ASN A 196 -5.38 -5.34 34.75
N LEU A 197 -5.05 -5.76 33.51
CA LEU A 197 -3.95 -5.22 32.72
C LEU A 197 -4.31 -3.91 31.97
N LYS A 198 -5.51 -3.37 32.19
CA LYS A 198 -6.01 -2.16 31.49
C LYS A 198 -5.04 -0.98 31.53
N GLU A 199 -4.45 -0.70 32.69
CA GLU A 199 -3.51 0.41 32.83
C GLU A 199 -2.15 0.14 32.17
N GLU A 200 -1.72 -1.12 32.12
CA GLU A 200 -0.48 -1.51 31.42
C GLU A 200 -0.64 -1.37 29.89
N PHE A 201 -1.76 -1.84 29.35
CA PHE A 201 -2.11 -1.58 27.95
C PHE A 201 -2.19 -0.08 27.66
N ARG A 202 -2.80 0.71 28.55
CA ARG A 202 -2.88 2.18 28.41
C ARG A 202 -1.53 2.85 28.40
N ALA A 203 -0.60 2.40 29.24
CA ALA A 203 0.78 2.90 29.27
C ALA A 203 1.50 2.67 27.94
N ARG A 204 1.15 1.59 27.22
CA ARG A 204 1.66 1.27 25.86
C ARG A 204 0.83 1.89 24.73
N GLY A 205 -0.17 2.72 25.05
CA GLY A 205 -1.02 3.40 24.07
C GLY A 205 -2.20 2.56 23.56
N TYR A 206 -2.51 1.43 24.18
CA TYR A 206 -3.62 0.55 23.84
C TYR A 206 -4.79 0.69 24.82
N GLU A 207 -5.96 0.22 24.42
CA GLU A 207 -7.15 0.15 25.26
C GLU A 207 -7.87 -1.17 25.05
N ILE A 208 -8.30 -1.78 26.17
CA ILE A 208 -9.21 -2.92 26.18
C ILE A 208 -10.63 -2.36 26.03
N VAL A 209 -11.33 -2.79 24.99
CA VAL A 209 -12.74 -2.44 24.76
C VAL A 209 -13.60 -3.68 24.69
N GLN A 210 -14.81 -3.60 25.23
CA GLN A 210 -15.73 -4.73 25.23
C GLN A 210 -16.46 -4.80 23.88
N TYR A 211 -16.65 -6.01 23.36
CA TYR A 211 -17.40 -6.24 22.14
C TYR A 211 -18.39 -7.41 22.31
N GLU A 212 -19.33 -7.56 21.39
CA GLU A 212 -20.41 -8.55 21.47
C GLU A 212 -19.90 -9.99 21.71
N PHE A 213 -18.71 -10.30 21.20
CA PHE A 213 -18.13 -11.65 21.24
C PHE A 213 -16.95 -11.80 22.22
N GLY A 214 -16.60 -10.77 22.99
CA GLY A 214 -15.46 -10.78 23.91
C GLY A 214 -14.85 -9.39 24.09
N TYR A 215 -13.55 -9.26 23.83
CA TYR A 215 -12.83 -7.99 23.92
C TYR A 215 -12.07 -7.68 22.63
N LYS A 216 -11.73 -6.41 22.43
CA LYS A 216 -10.76 -5.99 21.43
C LYS A 216 -9.62 -5.25 22.11
N ILE A 217 -8.40 -5.47 21.65
CA ILE A 217 -7.24 -4.61 21.92
C ILE A 217 -7.07 -3.68 20.74
N GLN A 218 -7.08 -2.38 21.02
CA GLN A 218 -6.98 -1.35 19.99
C GLN A 218 -6.01 -0.24 20.40
N ASN A 219 -5.21 0.26 19.47
CA ASN A 219 -4.34 1.40 19.73
C ASN A 219 -5.15 2.70 19.78
N ARG A 220 -4.97 3.51 20.82
CA ARG A 220 -5.71 4.75 21.06
C ARG A 220 -5.47 5.82 20.01
N ASN A 221 -4.37 5.72 19.27
CA ASN A 221 -3.99 6.64 18.20
C ASN A 221 -4.48 6.21 16.81
N TYR A 222 -5.09 5.03 16.67
CA TYR A 222 -5.61 4.55 15.39
C TYR A 222 -6.96 5.16 15.03
N GLU A 223 -7.36 5.01 13.78
CA GLU A 223 -8.55 5.65 13.21
C GLU A 223 -9.81 5.04 13.83
N ILE A 224 -10.83 5.88 14.08
CA ILE A 224 -12.12 5.44 14.61
C ILE A 224 -12.91 4.77 13.49
N VAL A 225 -13.50 3.61 13.79
CA VAL A 225 -14.35 2.87 12.85
C VAL A 225 -15.65 3.63 12.62
N PRO A 226 -15.97 4.01 11.37
CA PRO A 226 -17.22 4.68 11.06
C PRO A 226 -18.41 3.73 11.21
N ASN A 227 -19.55 4.25 11.64
CA ASN A 227 -20.83 3.53 11.66
C ASN A 227 -21.94 4.40 11.08
N LEU A 228 -22.28 4.17 9.82
CA LEU A 228 -23.32 4.91 9.11
C LEU A 228 -24.73 4.76 9.71
N ALA A 229 -24.96 3.77 10.58
CA ALA A 229 -26.23 3.57 11.27
C ALA A 229 -26.31 4.30 12.62
N ALA A 230 -25.19 4.74 13.19
CA ALA A 230 -25.17 5.50 14.45
C ALA A 230 -25.51 6.99 14.21
N LYS A 231 -26.22 7.62 15.15
CA LYS A 231 -26.63 9.04 15.04
C LYS A 231 -25.48 10.01 14.82
N ASP A 232 -24.31 9.71 15.38
CA ASP A 232 -23.09 10.51 15.26
C ASP A 232 -22.04 9.87 14.35
N GLY A 233 -22.38 8.78 13.66
CA GLY A 233 -21.51 8.12 12.70
C GLY A 233 -20.40 7.26 13.31
N ILE A 234 -20.42 6.94 14.61
CA ILE A 234 -19.30 6.28 15.30
C ILE A 234 -19.75 4.97 15.98
N CYS A 235 -18.99 3.89 15.77
CA CYS A 235 -19.19 2.63 16.49
C CYS A 235 -18.54 2.67 17.88
N ARG A 236 -19.21 2.16 18.92
CA ARG A 236 -18.74 2.18 20.31
C ARG A 236 -19.01 0.87 21.02
N ASP A 237 -18.24 0.60 22.07
CA ASP A 237 -18.56 -0.42 23.05
C ASP A 237 -19.70 0.01 24.00
N TYR A 238 -20.06 -0.88 24.93
CA TYR A 238 -21.09 -0.65 25.94
C TYR A 238 -20.75 0.48 26.94
N GLN A 239 -19.48 0.88 27.02
CA GLN A 239 -18.99 1.97 27.88
C GLN A 239 -18.89 3.30 27.13
N GLY A 240 -19.24 3.32 25.83
CA GLY A 240 -19.17 4.50 24.98
C GLY A 240 -17.78 4.78 24.41
N ILE A 241 -16.84 3.84 24.49
CA ILE A 241 -15.50 3.93 23.93
C ILE A 241 -15.58 3.65 22.43
N PRO A 242 -15.09 4.55 21.55
CA PRO A 242 -15.09 4.32 20.10
C PRO A 242 -14.22 3.12 19.70
N PHE A 243 -14.72 2.28 18.79
CA PHE A 243 -13.89 1.26 18.17
C PHE A 243 -12.89 1.88 17.20
N ARG A 244 -11.70 1.30 17.13
CA ARG A 244 -10.60 1.72 16.27
C ARG A 244 -10.07 0.56 15.43
N PHE A 245 -9.47 0.91 14.30
CA PHE A 245 -9.00 -0.06 13.30
C PHE A 245 -7.53 0.17 12.92
N PRO A 246 -6.73 -0.91 12.75
CA PRO A 246 -7.06 -2.32 13.04
C PRO A 246 -7.10 -2.62 14.55
N ASN A 247 -7.62 -3.79 14.91
CA ASN A 247 -7.72 -4.29 16.29
C ASN A 247 -7.39 -5.78 16.35
N ILE A 248 -7.11 -6.27 17.57
CA ILE A 248 -6.96 -7.70 17.86
C ILE A 248 -8.16 -8.15 18.69
N ASP A 249 -8.89 -9.14 18.19
CA ASP A 249 -10.05 -9.74 18.82
C ASP A 249 -9.66 -10.82 19.83
N ILE A 250 -10.31 -10.78 20.99
CA ILE A 250 -10.07 -11.70 22.09
C ILE A 250 -11.36 -12.46 22.36
N PHE A 251 -11.32 -13.74 22.00
CA PHE A 251 -12.40 -14.69 22.25
C PHE A 251 -12.20 -15.36 23.60
N LEU A 252 -13.17 -15.22 24.49
CA LEU A 252 -13.20 -15.94 25.77
C LEU A 252 -13.69 -17.38 25.55
N MET A 253 -13.00 -18.35 26.14
CA MET A 253 -13.31 -19.77 25.99
C MET A 253 -13.58 -20.43 27.34
N LYS A 254 -14.61 -21.28 27.44
CA LYS A 254 -14.99 -21.99 28.68
C LYS A 254 -15.53 -23.38 28.44
N LYS A 255 -15.53 -24.18 29.51
CA LYS A 255 -16.30 -25.43 29.54
C LYS A 255 -17.78 -25.11 29.66
N ARG A 256 -18.61 -25.78 28.87
CA ARG A 256 -20.06 -25.62 28.88
C ARG A 256 -20.73 -26.89 29.37
N GLU A 257 -21.69 -26.73 30.27
CA GLU A 257 -22.49 -27.85 30.78
C GLU A 257 -23.25 -28.54 29.63
N GLY A 258 -23.27 -29.87 29.65
CA GLY A 258 -23.92 -30.69 28.62
C GLY A 258 -23.16 -30.81 27.29
N LEU A 259 -21.98 -30.19 27.16
CA LEU A 259 -21.05 -30.41 26.04
C LEU A 259 -19.86 -31.27 26.48
N ASP A 260 -18.90 -31.50 25.58
CA ASP A 260 -17.67 -32.25 25.89
C ASP A 260 -16.91 -31.55 27.04
N PRO A 261 -16.73 -32.21 28.21
CA PRO A 261 -16.04 -31.62 29.36
C PRO A 261 -14.53 -31.43 29.13
N HIS A 262 -13.99 -32.03 28.07
CA HIS A 262 -12.61 -31.90 27.63
C HIS A 262 -12.45 -30.89 26.47
N ALA A 263 -13.39 -29.96 26.32
CA ALA A 263 -13.32 -28.88 25.34
C ALA A 263 -13.76 -27.52 25.90
N TYR A 264 -13.09 -26.48 25.42
CA TYR A 264 -13.37 -25.07 25.68
C TYR A 264 -14.09 -24.46 24.47
N TYR A 265 -15.30 -23.97 24.69
CA TYR A 265 -16.20 -23.36 23.71
C TYR A 265 -16.31 -21.85 23.96
N PRO A 266 -16.82 -21.04 23.01
CA PRO A 266 -16.93 -19.60 23.20
C PRO A 266 -17.80 -19.31 24.42
N ALA A 267 -17.33 -18.44 25.32
CA ALA A 267 -17.97 -18.17 26.59
C ALA A 267 -19.31 -17.44 26.42
N ASN A 268 -19.38 -16.53 25.44
CA ASN A 268 -20.59 -15.83 25.06
C ASN A 268 -21.53 -16.75 24.25
N ASP A 269 -22.83 -16.73 24.60
CA ASP A 269 -23.85 -17.57 23.95
C ASP A 269 -24.13 -17.22 22.50
N ALA A 270 -24.08 -15.94 22.13
CA ALA A 270 -24.23 -15.50 20.75
C ALA A 270 -23.03 -15.98 19.92
N SER A 271 -21.81 -15.89 20.44
CA SER A 271 -20.61 -16.44 19.79
C SER A 271 -20.71 -17.93 19.58
N TYR A 272 -21.10 -18.70 20.61
CA TYR A 272 -21.24 -20.16 20.48
C TYR A 272 -22.33 -20.56 19.47
N LYS A 273 -23.47 -19.86 19.46
CA LYS A 273 -24.55 -20.11 18.48
C LYS A 273 -24.09 -19.82 17.05
N THR A 274 -23.29 -18.78 16.86
CA THR A 274 -22.78 -18.37 15.55
C THR A 274 -21.67 -19.30 15.07
N TRP A 275 -20.79 -19.72 15.97
CA TRP A 275 -19.60 -20.53 15.69
C TRP A 275 -19.49 -21.74 16.63
N PRO A 276 -20.41 -22.72 16.55
CA PRO A 276 -20.40 -23.88 17.43
C PRO A 276 -19.20 -24.81 17.19
N THR A 277 -18.50 -24.65 16.05
CA THR A 277 -17.29 -25.40 15.70
C THR A 277 -16.00 -24.73 16.20
N LEU A 278 -16.08 -23.51 16.73
CA LEU A 278 -14.96 -22.84 17.40
C LEU A 278 -14.81 -23.42 18.81
N PHE A 279 -13.99 -24.43 18.96
CA PHE A 279 -13.61 -24.94 20.28
C PHE A 279 -12.20 -25.52 20.28
N TYR A 280 -11.56 -25.44 21.43
CA TYR A 280 -10.25 -26.02 21.70
C TYR A 280 -10.45 -27.23 22.60
N LYS A 281 -9.96 -28.39 22.21
CA LYS A 281 -9.88 -29.50 23.16
C LYS A 281 -8.82 -29.22 24.23
N GLU A 282 -8.94 -29.82 25.41
CA GLU A 282 -7.93 -29.72 26.46
C GLU A 282 -6.54 -30.15 25.97
N GLU A 283 -6.47 -31.21 25.18
CA GLU A 283 -5.21 -31.67 24.56
C GLU A 283 -4.62 -30.65 23.58
N GLU A 284 -5.47 -29.91 22.85
CA GLU A 284 -5.04 -28.86 21.93
C GLU A 284 -4.56 -27.64 22.73
N TRP A 285 -5.35 -27.19 23.71
CA TRP A 285 -5.01 -26.07 24.58
C TRP A 285 -3.71 -26.32 25.37
N GLY A 286 -3.55 -27.52 25.91
CA GLY A 286 -2.33 -27.94 26.60
C GLY A 286 -1.10 -28.09 25.69
N SER A 287 -1.29 -28.09 24.37
CA SER A 287 -0.21 -28.15 23.38
C SER A 287 0.18 -26.79 22.78
N ILE A 288 -0.45 -25.70 23.24
CA ILE A 288 -0.13 -24.35 22.79
C ILE A 288 1.35 -24.08 23.04
N GLN A 289 2.03 -23.61 22.01
CA GLN A 289 3.45 -23.29 22.05
C GLN A 289 3.75 -22.11 21.15
N ASP A 290 5.01 -21.72 21.14
CA ASP A 290 5.53 -20.69 20.27
C ASP A 290 5.47 -21.12 18.80
N VAL A 291 4.85 -20.27 17.96
CA VAL A 291 4.68 -20.44 16.52
C VAL A 291 5.16 -19.21 15.77
N SER A 292 5.70 -19.42 14.59
CA SER A 292 6.11 -18.33 13.71
C SER A 292 4.88 -17.61 13.15
N PHE A 293 4.88 -16.28 13.28
CA PHE A 293 3.93 -15.39 12.63
C PHE A 293 4.69 -14.19 12.06
N GLY A 294 5.14 -14.32 10.81
CA GLY A 294 6.04 -13.39 10.16
C GLY A 294 7.40 -13.35 10.85
N HIS A 295 7.69 -12.24 11.54
CA HIS A 295 8.91 -12.09 12.34
C HIS A 295 8.66 -12.28 13.85
N LEU A 296 7.39 -12.36 14.26
CA LEU A 296 7.01 -12.57 15.64
C LEU A 296 6.98 -14.05 15.98
N THR A 297 7.15 -14.34 17.27
CA THR A 297 6.93 -15.65 17.86
C THR A 297 5.74 -15.56 18.81
N LEU A 298 4.57 -16.00 18.35
CA LEU A 298 3.30 -15.87 19.08
C LEU A 298 2.86 -17.25 19.62
N LYS A 299 1.90 -17.29 20.54
CA LYS A 299 1.36 -18.56 21.04
C LYS A 299 0.26 -19.09 20.13
N GLY A 300 0.35 -20.34 19.69
CA GLY A 300 -0.67 -20.97 18.86
C GLY A 300 -0.57 -22.49 18.83
N LEU A 301 -1.49 -23.12 18.10
CA LEU A 301 -1.46 -24.56 17.85
C LEU A 301 -0.44 -24.89 16.76
N VAL A 302 0.18 -26.07 16.83
CA VAL A 302 1.12 -26.59 15.81
C VAL A 302 0.72 -27.96 15.29
N GLY A 303 1.29 -28.35 14.15
CA GLY A 303 1.21 -29.70 13.61
C GLY A 303 -0.22 -30.23 13.45
N ASN A 304 -0.45 -31.46 13.93
CA ASN A 304 -1.75 -32.12 13.82
C ASN A 304 -2.86 -31.42 14.62
N ASN A 305 -2.52 -30.77 15.74
CA ASN A 305 -3.50 -30.06 16.55
C ASN A 305 -4.00 -28.81 15.81
N ALA A 306 -3.10 -28.04 15.20
CA ALA A 306 -3.48 -26.93 14.32
C ALA A 306 -4.36 -27.40 13.15
N LYS A 307 -3.94 -28.48 12.46
CA LYS A 307 -4.68 -29.04 11.33
C LYS A 307 -6.08 -29.48 11.73
N THR A 308 -6.20 -30.21 12.83
CA THR A 308 -7.48 -30.75 13.31
C THR A 308 -8.40 -29.63 13.79
N HIS A 309 -7.86 -28.59 14.42
CA HIS A 309 -8.58 -27.40 14.79
C HIS A 309 -9.10 -26.63 13.56
N LEU A 310 -8.23 -26.31 12.59
CA LEU A 310 -8.59 -25.60 11.37
C LEU A 310 -9.58 -26.37 10.50
N ASN A 311 -9.52 -27.71 10.48
CA ASN A 311 -10.49 -28.55 9.79
C ASN A 311 -11.92 -28.37 10.33
N ARG A 312 -12.09 -28.06 11.62
CA ARG A 312 -13.40 -27.78 12.23
C ARG A 312 -13.89 -26.37 11.90
N LEU A 313 -12.98 -25.40 11.88
CA LEU A 313 -13.32 -24.00 11.60
C LEU A 313 -13.68 -23.77 10.13
N TYR A 314 -12.88 -24.32 9.21
CA TYR A 314 -12.97 -24.06 7.78
C TYR A 314 -13.44 -25.29 7.01
N PHE A 315 -14.69 -25.69 7.29
CA PHE A 315 -15.35 -26.85 6.70
C PHE A 315 -16.35 -26.42 5.61
N ASP A 316 -16.20 -26.96 4.40
CA ASP A 316 -17.18 -26.70 3.34
C ASP A 316 -18.39 -27.64 3.50
N LYS A 317 -19.53 -27.06 3.88
CA LYS A 317 -20.78 -27.81 4.09
C LYS A 317 -21.27 -28.56 2.85
N LYS A 318 -20.88 -28.15 1.63
CA LYS A 318 -21.30 -28.80 0.39
C LYS A 318 -20.45 -30.01 0.06
N THR A 319 -19.13 -29.87 0.14
CA THR A 319 -18.20 -30.97 -0.17
C THR A 319 -18.01 -31.91 1.02
N LYS A 320 -18.38 -31.46 2.23
CA LYS A 320 -18.12 -32.14 3.51
C LYS A 320 -16.63 -32.35 3.80
N GLU A 321 -15.79 -31.46 3.30
CA GLU A 321 -14.33 -31.52 3.45
C GLU A 321 -13.79 -30.17 3.95
N PRO A 322 -12.68 -30.16 4.70
CA PRO A 322 -11.94 -28.94 4.98
C PRO A 322 -11.47 -28.28 3.68
N ASN A 323 -11.56 -26.95 3.59
CA ASN A 323 -11.17 -26.24 2.37
C ASN A 323 -10.02 -25.24 2.56
N TRP A 324 -9.62 -24.94 3.81
CA TRP A 324 -8.65 -23.90 4.13
C TRP A 324 -7.26 -24.11 3.51
N GLU A 325 -6.84 -25.34 3.18
CA GLU A 325 -5.50 -25.56 2.61
C GLU A 325 -5.34 -24.91 1.23
N ASN A 326 -6.44 -24.85 0.47
CA ASN A 326 -6.44 -24.47 -0.95
C ASN A 326 -7.47 -23.39 -1.31
N SER A 327 -8.23 -22.89 -0.32
CA SER A 327 -9.22 -21.83 -0.52
C SER A 327 -8.69 -20.47 -0.02
N ALA A 328 -9.03 -19.40 -0.72
CA ALA A 328 -8.83 -18.03 -0.27
C ALA A 328 -10.18 -17.34 -0.15
N GLY A 329 -10.36 -16.52 0.87
CA GLY A 329 -11.58 -15.76 1.11
C GLY A 329 -11.39 -14.77 2.25
N ARG A 330 -12.21 -13.72 2.26
CA ARG A 330 -12.33 -12.74 3.33
C ARG A 330 -13.79 -12.72 3.74
N TRP A 331 -14.11 -12.87 5.02
CA TRP A 331 -15.50 -12.96 5.50
C TRP A 331 -16.04 -11.62 6.02
N TRP A 332 -15.14 -10.79 6.55
CA TRP A 332 -15.48 -9.51 7.14
C TRP A 332 -14.49 -8.44 6.69
N ASP A 333 -14.99 -7.22 6.53
CA ASP A 333 -14.19 -6.02 6.31
C ASP A 333 -14.29 -5.18 7.59
N HIS A 334 -13.22 -5.17 8.39
CA HIS A 334 -13.19 -4.48 9.67
C HIS A 334 -13.00 -2.97 9.52
N GLU A 335 -12.36 -2.52 8.44
CA GLU A 335 -12.21 -1.11 8.09
C GLU A 335 -13.59 -0.45 7.88
N GLU A 336 -14.46 -1.11 7.09
CA GLU A 336 -15.81 -0.63 6.78
C GLU A 336 -16.91 -1.25 7.69
N ASN A 337 -16.51 -2.10 8.64
CA ASN A 337 -17.34 -2.86 9.55
C ASN A 337 -18.56 -3.54 8.88
N ARG A 338 -18.29 -4.36 7.86
CA ARG A 338 -19.35 -5.06 7.11
C ARG A 338 -18.92 -6.45 6.66
N ALA A 339 -19.90 -7.33 6.52
CA ALA A 339 -19.69 -8.58 5.81
C ALA A 339 -19.32 -8.32 4.34
N THR A 340 -18.31 -9.02 3.84
CA THR A 340 -17.92 -8.96 2.43
C THR A 340 -18.85 -9.83 1.59
N ARG A 341 -19.06 -9.44 0.32
CA ARG A 341 -19.73 -10.31 -0.66
C ARG A 341 -18.79 -11.38 -1.22
N GLU A 342 -17.51 -11.31 -0.88
CA GLU A 342 -16.39 -12.11 -1.40
C GLU A 342 -16.16 -13.39 -0.58
N GLN A 343 -17.26 -14.07 -0.19
CA GLN A 343 -17.23 -15.42 0.40
C GLN A 343 -16.86 -16.51 -0.62
N LEU A 344 -16.08 -16.17 -1.64
CA LEU A 344 -15.72 -17.07 -2.72
C LEU A 344 -14.67 -18.03 -2.19
N ASN A 345 -14.90 -19.34 -2.27
CA ASN A 345 -13.86 -20.36 -2.12
C ASN A 345 -12.91 -20.26 -3.32
N LEU A 346 -12.14 -19.17 -3.41
CA LEU A 346 -11.19 -18.93 -4.50
C LEU A 346 -10.05 -19.93 -4.39
N GLN A 347 -9.50 -20.35 -5.52
CA GLN A 347 -8.28 -21.15 -5.47
C GLN A 347 -7.14 -20.29 -4.94
N LEU A 348 -6.49 -20.77 -3.88
CA LEU A 348 -5.30 -20.15 -3.32
C LEU A 348 -4.13 -20.31 -4.30
N LEU A 349 -3.57 -19.19 -4.77
CA LEU A 349 -2.46 -19.20 -5.73
C LEU A 349 -1.08 -19.22 -5.07
N ALA A 350 -0.94 -18.55 -3.93
CA ALA A 350 0.34 -18.42 -3.24
C ALA A 350 0.10 -18.32 -1.73
N ARG A 351 1.00 -18.95 -0.96
CA ARG A 351 1.01 -18.93 0.50
C ARG A 351 2.00 -17.90 1.05
N ARG A 352 2.06 -16.71 0.44
CA ARG A 352 2.95 -15.64 0.88
C ARG A 352 2.25 -14.79 1.94
N PRO A 353 2.81 -14.57 3.13
CA PRO A 353 2.18 -13.74 4.14
C PRO A 353 2.26 -12.26 3.77
N ALA A 354 1.38 -11.45 4.37
CA ALA A 354 1.64 -10.04 4.55
C ALA A 354 2.59 -9.85 5.73
N LEU A 355 3.76 -9.27 5.47
CA LEU A 355 4.78 -8.99 6.48
C LEU A 355 4.85 -7.48 6.77
N PRO A 356 5.17 -7.09 8.01
CA PRO A 356 5.42 -5.70 8.32
C PRO A 356 6.73 -5.27 7.65
N ARG A 357 6.82 -4.01 7.28
CA ARG A 357 8.09 -3.42 6.82
C ARG A 357 8.85 -2.88 8.01
N PRO A 358 10.18 -3.05 8.07
CA PRO A 358 11.01 -2.32 9.02
C PRO A 358 10.72 -0.82 8.92
N PHE A 359 10.50 -0.17 10.06
CA PHE A 359 10.18 1.24 10.12
C PHE A 359 10.79 1.87 11.37
N PHE A 360 11.01 3.18 11.31
CA PHE A 360 11.45 3.96 12.46
C PHE A 360 10.24 4.47 13.24
N ASN A 361 10.09 4.03 14.50
CA ASN A 361 9.11 4.60 15.42
C ASN A 361 9.61 5.94 15.98
N HIS A 362 9.53 6.99 15.17
CA HIS A 362 10.02 8.33 15.51
C HIS A 362 9.47 8.86 16.85
N GLN A 363 8.25 8.44 17.22
CA GLN A 363 7.60 8.87 18.45
C GLN A 363 8.30 8.30 19.67
N GLU A 364 8.49 6.99 19.68
CA GLU A 364 9.15 6.26 20.77
C GLU A 364 10.62 6.66 20.92
N ILE A 365 11.34 6.76 19.80
CA ILE A 365 12.75 7.18 19.78
C ILE A 365 12.88 8.59 20.35
N ALA A 366 12.00 9.52 19.94
CA ALA A 366 11.99 10.87 20.47
C ALA A 366 11.61 10.92 21.96
N GLU A 367 10.63 10.13 22.41
CA GLU A 367 10.24 10.03 23.82
C GLU A 367 11.40 9.53 24.68
N LYS A 368 12.10 8.49 24.22
CA LYS A 368 13.29 7.97 24.86
C LYS A 368 14.37 9.05 24.96
N HIS A 369 14.70 9.73 23.87
CA HIS A 369 15.71 10.80 23.87
C HIS A 369 15.34 11.92 24.83
N LEU A 370 14.09 12.38 24.81
CA LEU A 370 13.60 13.45 25.68
C LEU A 370 13.61 13.07 27.18
N LYS A 371 13.54 11.78 27.49
CA LYS A 371 13.57 11.24 28.87
C LYS A 371 15.00 11.00 29.37
N GLU A 372 15.87 10.49 28.51
CA GLU A 372 17.18 9.96 28.91
C GLU A 372 18.34 10.95 28.69
N MET A 373 18.25 11.84 27.70
CA MET A 373 19.34 12.78 27.35
C MET A 373 19.20 14.11 28.10
N THR A 374 20.33 14.68 28.49
CA THR A 374 20.38 16.03 29.05
C THR A 374 20.03 17.08 27.99
N LYS A 375 19.62 18.29 28.42
CA LYS A 375 19.33 19.41 27.51
C LYS A 375 20.51 19.75 26.59
N GLN A 376 21.74 19.60 27.07
CA GLN A 376 22.95 19.86 26.28
C GLN A 376 23.15 18.78 25.22
N GLN A 377 23.07 17.50 25.59
CA GLN A 377 23.17 16.37 24.66
C GLN A 377 22.12 16.45 23.55
N LEU A 378 20.88 16.81 23.90
CA LEU A 378 19.80 16.98 22.92
C LEU A 378 20.09 18.06 21.87
N ASP A 379 20.91 19.07 22.21
CA ASP A 379 21.21 20.20 21.34
C ASP A 379 22.43 19.94 20.45
N GLU A 380 23.43 19.22 20.97
CA GLU A 380 24.73 18.98 20.32
C GLU A 380 24.76 17.70 19.48
N ASP A 381 24.00 16.67 19.88
CA ASP A 381 23.94 15.40 19.18
C ASP A 381 22.51 15.09 18.75
N TRP A 382 22.25 15.29 17.45
CA TRP A 382 20.92 15.10 16.89
C TRP A 382 20.61 13.65 16.61
N LYS A 383 21.58 12.73 16.66
CA LYS A 383 21.38 11.29 16.41
C LYS A 383 20.45 11.04 15.22
N LEU A 384 20.74 11.68 14.10
CA LEU A 384 19.85 11.65 12.93
C LEU A 384 19.67 10.22 12.40
N ASP A 385 20.67 9.36 12.59
CA ASP A 385 20.67 7.93 12.28
C ASP A 385 19.67 7.11 13.12
N ASP A 386 19.29 7.57 14.32
CA ASP A 386 18.21 6.96 15.09
C ASP A 386 16.82 7.24 14.46
N PHE A 387 16.68 8.26 13.62
CA PHE A 387 15.40 8.62 12.98
C PHE A 387 15.35 8.30 11.49
N PHE A 388 16.50 8.41 10.81
CA PHE A 388 16.65 8.25 9.38
C PHE A 388 17.67 7.17 9.05
N GLY A 389 17.23 6.10 8.41
CA GLY A 389 18.10 4.98 8.06
C GLY A 389 19.15 5.35 7.01
N HIS A 390 18.86 6.35 6.18
CA HIS A 390 19.77 6.85 5.17
C HIS A 390 19.77 8.38 5.15
N VAL A 391 20.96 8.97 5.21
CA VAL A 391 21.16 10.40 5.04
C VAL A 391 22.00 10.62 3.78
N ALA A 392 21.54 11.48 2.88
CA ALA A 392 22.19 11.74 1.61
C ALA A 392 22.36 13.25 1.38
N VAL A 393 23.57 13.65 0.98
CA VAL A 393 23.94 15.02 0.63
C VAL A 393 24.17 15.10 -0.87
N ILE A 394 23.31 15.85 -1.58
CA ILE A 394 23.44 16.15 -3.00
C ILE A 394 24.46 17.28 -3.17
N ASN A 395 25.57 16.99 -3.84
CA ASN A 395 26.65 17.93 -4.06
C ASN A 395 27.22 17.85 -5.48
N LEU A 396 27.52 19.00 -6.08
CA LEU A 396 28.18 19.07 -7.39
C LEU A 396 29.66 18.69 -7.28
N ASP A 397 30.16 17.82 -8.17
CA ASP A 397 31.59 17.43 -8.21
C ASP A 397 32.55 18.61 -8.33
N ARG A 398 32.12 19.68 -9.02
CA ARG A 398 32.93 20.89 -9.20
C ARG A 398 32.94 21.82 -7.98
N SER A 399 32.20 21.49 -6.92
CA SER A 399 32.00 22.35 -5.74
C SER A 399 32.41 21.66 -4.44
N PRO A 400 33.67 21.18 -4.33
CA PRO A 400 34.13 20.44 -3.14
C PRO A 400 34.14 21.30 -1.86
N HIS A 401 34.35 22.61 -1.99
CA HIS A 401 34.31 23.54 -0.86
C HIS A 401 32.94 23.59 -0.16
N ARG A 402 31.85 23.38 -0.89
CA ARG A 402 30.49 23.30 -0.33
C ARG A 402 30.29 22.02 0.46
N LEU A 403 30.85 20.92 -0.03
CA LEU A 403 30.84 19.65 0.68
C LEU A 403 31.60 19.76 2.01
N GLU A 404 32.79 20.38 2.01
CA GLU A 404 33.54 20.64 3.25
C GLU A 404 32.73 21.51 4.23
N GLN A 405 32.03 22.52 3.70
CA GLN A 405 31.21 23.41 4.52
C GLN A 405 30.03 22.66 5.15
N VAL A 406 29.21 21.96 4.36
CA VAL A 406 28.05 21.23 4.89
C VAL A 406 28.47 20.10 5.84
N THR A 407 29.63 19.47 5.61
CA THR A 407 30.20 18.47 6.53
C THR A 407 30.45 19.08 7.91
N LYS A 408 31.08 20.25 7.99
CA LYS A 408 31.31 20.96 9.27
C LYS A 408 30.03 21.38 9.98
N GLU A 409 28.95 21.64 9.22
CA GLU A 409 27.64 21.96 9.81
C GLU A 409 26.92 20.71 10.32
N LEU A 410 27.09 19.58 9.63
CA LEU A 410 26.55 18.27 10.02
C LEU A 410 27.25 17.74 11.27
N GLU A 411 28.56 17.93 11.40
CA GLU A 411 29.32 17.59 12.61
C GLU A 411 28.80 18.33 13.86
N GLN A 412 28.34 19.58 13.71
CA GLN A 412 27.76 20.36 14.83
C GLN A 412 26.44 19.81 15.36
N VAL A 413 25.77 18.95 14.58
CA VAL A 413 24.55 18.24 14.98
C VAL A 413 24.81 16.74 15.19
N GLY A 414 26.08 16.34 15.33
CA GLY A 414 26.48 14.96 15.64
C GLY A 414 26.51 14.01 14.45
N LEU A 415 26.44 14.50 13.20
CA LEU A 415 26.56 13.67 12.00
C LEU A 415 27.96 13.82 11.38
N ASN A 416 28.83 12.85 11.67
CA ASN A 416 30.22 12.86 11.22
C ASN A 416 30.37 12.40 9.76
N GLU A 417 31.53 12.68 9.17
CA GLU A 417 31.92 12.15 7.87
C GLU A 417 31.81 10.61 7.85
N GLY A 418 31.19 10.07 6.80
CA GLY A 418 30.91 8.64 6.67
C GLY A 418 29.54 8.18 7.21
N GLN A 419 28.84 9.02 7.99
CA GLN A 419 27.46 8.75 8.43
C GLN A 419 26.40 9.23 7.42
N PHE A 420 26.80 9.99 6.40
CA PHE A 420 25.95 10.34 5.27
C PHE A 420 26.58 9.92 3.93
N GLU A 421 25.74 9.66 2.94
CA GLU A 421 26.18 9.44 1.57
C GLU A 421 26.33 10.78 0.85
N ARG A 422 27.48 11.02 0.23
CA ARG A 422 27.61 12.08 -0.78
C ARG A 422 27.11 11.58 -2.13
N PHE A 423 26.04 12.17 -2.63
CA PHE A 423 25.48 11.90 -3.96
C PHE A 423 25.99 12.93 -4.98
N SER A 424 26.55 12.45 -6.10
CA SER A 424 27.03 13.33 -7.18
C SER A 424 25.85 13.98 -7.90
N ALA A 425 25.71 15.29 -7.72
CA ALA A 425 24.65 16.06 -8.35
C ALA A 425 24.87 16.18 -9.87
N VAL A 426 23.77 16.13 -10.61
CA VAL A 426 23.77 16.34 -12.05
C VAL A 426 24.11 17.78 -12.37
N ASP A 427 25.22 17.94 -13.08
CA ASP A 427 25.70 19.25 -13.52
C ASP A 427 24.82 19.81 -14.64
N GLY A 428 23.90 20.70 -14.27
CA GLY A 428 23.05 21.43 -15.19
C GLY A 428 23.79 22.18 -16.31
N LEU A 429 25.04 22.60 -16.10
CA LEU A 429 25.84 23.29 -17.11
C LEU A 429 26.26 22.37 -18.25
N LYS A 430 26.34 21.06 -18.00
CA LYS A 430 26.71 20.01 -18.97
C LYS A 430 25.50 19.43 -19.71
N LEU A 431 24.27 19.84 -19.37
CA LEU A 431 23.06 19.33 -20.00
C LEU A 431 22.77 20.00 -21.35
N ASP A 432 22.24 19.21 -22.28
CA ASP A 432 21.84 19.66 -23.62
C ASP A 432 20.77 20.77 -23.55
N GLU A 433 20.86 21.72 -24.49
CA GLU A 433 19.93 22.85 -24.60
C GLU A 433 18.46 22.45 -24.70
N LYS A 434 18.15 21.34 -25.35
CA LYS A 434 16.78 20.83 -25.47
C LYS A 434 16.18 20.43 -24.13
N ILE A 435 17.02 20.09 -23.15
CA ILE A 435 16.57 19.65 -21.83
C ILE A 435 16.23 20.86 -20.96
N TRP A 436 17.17 21.79 -20.76
CA TRP A 436 16.92 22.92 -19.85
C TRP A 436 15.98 23.98 -20.43
N LYS A 437 15.73 24.00 -21.75
CA LYS A 437 14.66 24.81 -22.35
C LYS A 437 13.24 24.34 -21.98
N ARG A 438 13.09 23.13 -21.45
CA ARG A 438 11.79 22.60 -21.00
C ARG A 438 11.35 23.20 -19.66
N ILE A 439 12.23 23.86 -18.92
CA ILE A 439 11.89 24.52 -17.65
C ILE A 439 10.89 25.65 -17.86
N ASP A 440 9.76 25.54 -17.17
CA ASP A 440 8.71 26.54 -17.09
C ASP A 440 8.90 27.37 -15.81
N SER A 441 9.90 28.27 -15.80
CA SER A 441 10.19 29.14 -14.67
C SER A 441 9.38 30.43 -14.72
N ASN A 442 8.87 30.90 -13.57
CA ASN A 442 8.21 32.21 -13.47
C ASN A 442 9.14 33.37 -13.89
N PHE A 443 10.46 33.17 -13.80
CA PHE A 443 11.48 34.12 -14.26
C PHE A 443 11.51 34.30 -15.79
N ASN A 444 11.01 33.32 -16.57
CA ASN A 444 10.88 33.46 -18.02
C ASN A 444 10.00 34.66 -18.41
N TYR A 445 9.02 35.02 -17.57
CA TYR A 445 8.11 36.15 -17.81
C TYR A 445 8.73 37.52 -17.45
N LEU A 446 9.63 37.56 -16.46
CA LEU A 446 10.21 38.80 -15.95
C LEU A 446 11.44 39.25 -16.75
N PHE A 447 12.26 38.32 -17.26
CA PHE A 447 13.52 38.65 -17.95
C PHE A 447 13.82 37.70 -19.13
N PRO A 448 13.01 37.75 -20.21
CA PRO A 448 13.16 36.82 -21.33
C PRO A 448 14.55 36.92 -21.97
N GLY A 449 15.25 35.79 -22.08
CA GLY A 449 16.49 35.67 -22.86
C GLY A 449 17.79 36.09 -22.18
N SER A 450 17.78 36.47 -20.89
CA SER A 450 19.00 36.87 -20.17
C SER A 450 19.98 35.69 -19.97
N GLN A 451 21.28 35.97 -19.90
CA GLN A 451 22.28 34.92 -19.58
C GLN A 451 22.07 34.32 -18.17
N GLN A 452 21.58 35.14 -17.23
CA GLN A 452 21.25 34.72 -15.88
C GLN A 452 20.10 33.70 -15.87
N LEU A 453 19.03 33.95 -16.63
CA LEU A 453 17.91 33.01 -16.79
C LEU A 453 18.37 31.66 -17.37
N LYS A 454 19.24 31.67 -18.39
CA LYS A 454 19.81 30.44 -18.96
C LYS A 454 20.60 29.65 -17.91
N LYS A 455 21.40 30.34 -17.09
CA LYS A 455 22.17 29.73 -16.01
C LYS A 455 21.20 29.12 -14.98
N GLN A 456 20.19 29.86 -14.54
CA GLN A 456 19.17 29.39 -13.60
C GLN A 456 18.44 28.14 -14.10
N ASN A 457 17.89 28.15 -15.32
CA ASN A 457 17.17 26.99 -15.89
C ASN A 457 18.05 25.74 -15.96
N LYS A 458 19.35 25.90 -16.29
CA LYS A 458 20.32 24.80 -16.25
C LYS A 458 20.42 24.22 -14.84
N GLY A 459 20.57 25.07 -13.84
CA GLY A 459 20.63 24.64 -12.43
C GLY A 459 19.37 23.95 -11.95
N GLU A 460 18.19 24.49 -12.28
CA GLU A 460 16.90 23.90 -11.88
C GLU A 460 16.71 22.50 -12.46
N VAL A 461 17.03 22.27 -13.74
CA VAL A 461 17.01 20.93 -14.32
C VAL A 461 18.05 20.01 -13.67
N GLY A 462 19.26 20.50 -13.41
CA GLY A 462 20.30 19.73 -12.74
C GLY A 462 19.88 19.27 -11.35
N CYS A 463 19.29 20.17 -10.57
CA CYS A 463 18.67 19.87 -9.27
C CYS A 463 17.57 18.81 -9.45
N PHE A 464 16.62 19.01 -10.38
CA PHE A 464 15.55 18.04 -10.62
C PHE A 464 16.08 16.63 -10.90
N PHE A 465 17.04 16.48 -11.82
CA PHE A 465 17.63 15.17 -12.11
C PHE A 465 18.34 14.57 -10.91
N SER A 466 19.06 15.38 -10.12
CA SER A 466 19.82 14.90 -8.96
C SER A 466 18.90 14.23 -7.94
N HIS A 467 17.83 14.92 -7.55
CA HIS A 467 16.85 14.38 -6.60
C HIS A 467 16.10 13.18 -7.19
N TYR A 468 15.70 13.24 -8.46
CA TYR A 468 15.01 12.12 -9.12
C TYR A 468 15.87 10.85 -9.18
N GLN A 469 17.15 10.98 -9.52
CA GLN A 469 18.09 9.86 -9.58
C GLN A 469 18.43 9.30 -8.20
N LEU A 470 18.65 10.16 -7.20
CA LEU A 470 18.86 9.73 -5.82
C LEU A 470 17.65 8.95 -5.28
N LEU A 471 16.43 9.47 -5.47
CA LEU A 471 15.21 8.80 -5.03
C LEU A 471 15.04 7.43 -5.69
N LYS A 472 15.32 7.30 -7.01
CA LYS A 472 15.32 6.01 -7.70
C LYS A 472 16.33 5.04 -7.11
N LYS A 473 17.56 5.49 -6.88
CA LYS A 473 18.62 4.69 -6.28
C LYS A 473 18.19 4.13 -4.91
N VAL A 474 17.73 5.00 -4.01
CA VAL A 474 17.29 4.60 -2.66
C VAL A 474 16.10 3.63 -2.73
N ARG A 475 15.14 3.88 -3.63
CA ARG A 475 14.00 2.98 -3.84
C ARG A 475 14.44 1.59 -4.30
N ASP A 476 15.34 1.52 -5.28
CA ASP A 476 15.85 0.25 -5.80
C ASP A 476 16.62 -0.53 -4.71
N GLN A 477 17.42 0.16 -3.89
CA GLN A 477 18.11 -0.42 -2.74
C GLN A 477 17.13 -0.96 -1.69
N PHE A 478 16.05 -0.22 -1.40
CA PHE A 478 15.01 -0.69 -0.49
C PHE A 478 14.30 -1.94 -1.02
N GLN A 479 13.98 -1.99 -2.31
CA GLN A 479 13.34 -3.16 -2.92
C GLN A 479 14.21 -4.41 -2.86
N GLU A 480 15.51 -4.28 -3.17
CA GLU A 480 16.43 -5.42 -3.06
C GLU A 480 16.63 -5.86 -1.61
N ALA A 481 16.75 -4.91 -0.67
CA ALA A 481 16.86 -5.22 0.76
C ALA A 481 15.62 -5.97 1.29
N MET A 482 14.42 -5.55 0.87
CA MET A 482 13.17 -6.25 1.22
C MET A 482 13.12 -7.66 0.63
N LYS A 483 13.59 -7.86 -0.61
CA LYS A 483 13.68 -9.18 -1.24
C LYS A 483 14.65 -10.10 -0.49
N ASN A 484 15.82 -9.58 -0.10
CA ASN A 484 16.81 -10.31 0.70
C ASN A 484 16.23 -10.68 2.07
N LEU A 485 15.47 -9.78 2.69
CA LEU A 485 14.78 -10.04 3.96
C LEU A 485 13.74 -11.16 3.84
N GLU A 486 12.93 -11.14 2.78
CA GLU A 486 11.98 -12.23 2.52
C GLU A 486 12.68 -13.57 2.33
N GLU A 487 13.84 -13.59 1.66
CA GLU A 487 14.62 -14.81 1.45
C GLU A 487 15.26 -15.32 2.75
N ALA A 488 15.87 -14.44 3.54
CA ALA A 488 16.45 -14.79 4.83
C ALA A 488 15.39 -15.37 5.80
N LYS A 489 14.18 -14.79 5.81
CA LYS A 489 13.04 -15.28 6.59
C LYS A 489 12.62 -16.70 6.15
N ARG A 490 12.60 -16.96 4.84
CA ARG A 490 12.30 -18.32 4.31
C ARG A 490 13.34 -19.36 4.71
N ASN A 491 14.61 -18.97 4.81
CA ASN A 491 15.69 -19.87 5.18
C ASN A 491 15.81 -20.08 6.70
N ASN A 492 15.02 -19.36 7.50
CA ASN A 492 15.02 -19.39 8.96
C ASN A 492 16.41 -19.19 9.59
N ASN A 493 17.27 -18.40 8.94
CA ASN A 493 18.61 -18.09 9.41
C ASN A 493 18.61 -16.75 10.15
N VAL A 494 18.61 -16.81 11.48
CA VAL A 494 18.51 -15.63 12.36
C VAL A 494 19.55 -14.56 12.02
N SER A 495 20.81 -14.93 11.77
CA SER A 495 21.86 -13.95 11.47
C SER A 495 21.65 -13.27 10.11
N GLU A 496 21.12 -13.98 9.12
CA GLU A 496 20.79 -13.40 7.81
C GLU A 496 19.56 -12.50 7.90
N ILE A 497 18.56 -12.90 8.69
CA ILE A 497 17.35 -12.11 8.94
C ILE A 497 17.75 -10.78 9.56
N GLU A 498 18.51 -10.78 10.65
CA GLU A 498 18.95 -9.55 11.31
C GLU A 498 19.73 -8.63 10.37
N LYS A 499 20.62 -9.20 9.54
CA LYS A 499 21.39 -8.41 8.58
C LYS A 499 20.49 -7.79 7.52
N ALA A 500 19.56 -8.56 6.96
CA ALA A 500 18.64 -8.09 5.94
C ALA A 500 17.61 -7.09 6.50
N GLU A 501 17.17 -7.25 7.75
CA GLU A 501 16.31 -6.28 8.44
C GLU A 501 17.02 -4.95 8.64
N ARG A 502 18.29 -4.96 9.08
CA ARG A 502 19.10 -3.75 9.18
C ARG A 502 19.25 -3.06 7.82
N GLU A 503 19.46 -3.81 6.75
CA GLU A 503 19.58 -3.25 5.40
C GLU A 503 18.25 -2.68 4.88
N ALA A 504 17.13 -3.37 5.12
CA ALA A 504 15.81 -2.88 4.76
C ALA A 504 15.42 -1.64 5.57
N LEU A 505 15.74 -1.62 6.87
CA LEU A 505 15.53 -0.46 7.74
C LEU A 505 16.36 0.73 7.26
N LYS A 506 17.62 0.52 6.86
CA LYS A 506 18.50 1.56 6.33
C LYS A 506 17.85 2.34 5.19
N TYR A 507 17.16 1.67 4.26
CA TYR A 507 16.52 2.34 3.12
C TYR A 507 15.01 2.59 3.30
N SER A 508 14.45 2.30 4.48
CA SER A 508 13.01 2.47 4.78
C SER A 508 12.57 3.94 4.83
N ASN A 509 13.51 4.85 4.97
CA ASN A 509 13.33 6.28 4.73
C ASN A 509 14.69 6.90 4.32
N VAL A 510 14.66 8.10 3.76
CA VAL A 510 15.87 8.88 3.45
C VAL A 510 15.68 10.33 3.84
N LEU A 511 16.67 10.91 4.52
CA LEU A 511 16.84 12.34 4.70
C LEU A 511 17.78 12.88 3.61
N ILE A 512 17.29 13.84 2.82
CA ILE A 512 18.02 14.44 1.70
C ILE A 512 18.38 15.87 2.07
N LEU A 513 19.65 16.22 1.87
CA LEU A 513 20.18 17.58 2.01
C LEU A 513 20.87 18.02 0.70
N GLU A 514 20.65 19.25 0.29
CA GLU A 514 21.51 19.95 -0.67
C GLU A 514 22.78 20.50 0.00
N ASP A 515 23.84 20.70 -0.79
CA ASP A 515 25.16 21.15 -0.32
C ASP A 515 25.24 22.60 0.19
N ASP A 516 24.14 23.35 0.09
CA ASP A 516 24.01 24.70 0.62
C ASP A 516 23.09 24.78 1.84
N ASN A 517 22.80 23.65 2.50
CA ASN A 517 22.07 23.65 3.77
C ASN A 517 22.92 23.94 5.00
N CYS A 518 22.26 24.49 6.01
CA CYS A 518 22.72 24.40 7.39
C CYS A 518 21.56 24.19 8.36
N PHE A 519 21.88 23.66 9.54
CA PHE A 519 20.94 23.51 10.64
C PHE A 519 20.89 24.81 11.44
N GLY A 520 19.68 25.30 11.73
CA GLY A 520 19.43 26.62 12.28
C GLY A 520 19.45 26.68 13.80
N ARG A 521 19.57 27.91 14.33
CA ARG A 521 19.25 28.28 15.71
C ARG A 521 17.82 28.84 15.72
N VAL A 522 16.98 28.39 16.64
CA VAL A 522 15.62 28.93 16.87
C VAL A 522 15.72 29.82 18.09
N ASP A 523 15.24 31.06 18.03
CA ASP A 523 15.17 32.08 19.10
C ASP A 523 13.70 32.41 19.43
N GLU A 524 13.40 33.17 20.49
CA GLU A 524 12.06 33.71 20.78
C GLU A 524 12.02 35.23 20.58
N ASP A 525 10.96 35.75 19.95
CA ASP A 525 10.71 37.19 19.83
C ASP A 525 10.17 37.80 21.14
N GLU A 526 10.02 39.12 21.18
CA GLU A 526 9.55 39.87 22.36
C GLU A 526 8.13 39.49 22.84
N ARG A 527 7.40 38.68 22.06
CA ARG A 527 6.04 38.21 22.35
C ARG A 527 6.00 36.71 22.72
N GLY A 528 7.16 36.05 22.80
CA GLY A 528 7.27 34.61 23.08
C GLY A 528 7.02 33.72 21.85
N THR A 529 7.18 34.25 20.64
CA THR A 529 7.04 33.49 19.39
C THR A 529 8.40 32.95 18.94
N LEU A 530 8.48 31.65 18.64
CA LEU A 530 9.72 31.04 18.15
C LEU A 530 10.03 31.51 16.71
N VAL A 531 11.25 32.02 16.47
CA VAL A 531 11.76 32.56 15.20
C VAL A 531 13.13 31.97 14.86
N THR A 532 13.40 31.66 13.58
CA THR A 532 14.69 31.10 13.13
C THR A 532 15.69 32.23 12.81
N THR A 533 16.92 32.19 13.33
CA THR A 533 17.95 33.25 13.12
C THR A 533 19.09 32.82 12.19
N TYR A 534 19.59 33.79 11.38
CA TYR A 534 20.66 33.60 10.38
C TYR A 534 22.04 33.45 11.02
N ALA A 535 22.90 32.63 10.40
CA ALA A 535 24.24 32.30 10.87
C ALA A 535 25.23 33.49 10.90
N ASP A 536 24.95 34.59 10.21
CA ASP A 536 25.79 35.80 10.18
C ASP A 536 25.43 36.83 11.26
N GLY A 537 24.47 36.51 12.15
CA GLY A 537 23.99 37.41 13.19
C GLY A 537 23.20 38.61 12.66
N LYS A 538 22.84 38.64 11.37
CA LYS A 538 22.00 39.70 10.79
C LYS A 538 20.56 39.22 10.68
N THR A 539 19.72 39.80 11.52
CA THR A 539 18.26 39.71 11.44
C THR A 539 17.80 40.54 10.24
N LYS A 540 17.25 39.91 9.19
CA LYS A 540 16.39 40.63 8.25
C LYS A 540 15.00 40.70 8.88
N ASP A 541 14.66 41.91 9.34
CA ASP A 541 13.39 42.34 9.92
C ASP A 541 12.95 41.62 11.21
N VAL A 542 13.41 42.17 12.34
CA VAL A 542 12.59 42.88 13.35
C VAL A 542 13.45 43.02 14.62
N MET A 543 13.64 44.28 15.04
CA MET A 543 14.00 44.78 16.38
C MET A 543 14.94 43.93 17.28
N LYS A 544 16.13 44.51 17.54
CA LYS A 544 17.09 44.21 18.63
C LYS A 544 16.55 43.34 19.79
N ALA A 545 16.78 42.03 19.77
CA ALA A 545 16.44 41.15 20.90
C ALA A 545 17.62 40.94 21.88
N ARG A 546 17.38 41.24 23.16
CA ARG A 546 18.18 40.78 24.32
C ARG A 546 17.54 39.50 24.88
N SER A 547 18.34 38.45 25.06
CA SER A 547 17.95 37.07 25.41
C SER A 547 17.27 36.89 26.78
N LYS A 548 16.19 36.09 26.83
CA LYS A 548 15.82 35.21 27.95
C LYS A 548 15.21 33.89 27.43
N THR A 549 15.92 32.78 27.67
CA THR A 549 15.55 31.34 27.50
C THR A 549 15.07 30.89 26.12
N ILE A 550 15.97 30.25 25.36
CA ILE A 550 15.73 29.80 23.99
C ILE A 550 15.71 28.26 23.93
N GLU A 551 14.63 27.67 23.43
CA GLU A 551 14.60 26.25 23.07
C GLU A 551 15.40 26.02 21.78
N LYS A 552 16.55 25.34 21.85
CA LYS A 552 17.41 25.14 20.68
C LYS A 552 16.82 24.10 19.71
N ALA A 553 17.26 24.16 18.46
CA ALA A 553 16.73 23.37 17.35
C ALA A 553 16.76 21.84 17.57
N GLY A 554 17.76 21.32 18.29
CA GLY A 554 17.81 19.89 18.64
C GLY A 554 16.59 19.44 19.45
N ARG A 555 16.18 20.20 20.47
CA ARG A 555 14.94 19.90 21.21
C ARG A 555 13.69 20.03 20.36
N ILE A 556 13.61 21.04 19.50
CA ILE A 556 12.48 21.23 18.57
C ILE A 556 12.39 20.05 17.62
N PHE A 557 13.52 19.55 17.10
CA PHE A 557 13.58 18.34 16.29
C PHE A 557 12.95 17.16 17.03
N ARG A 558 13.36 16.84 18.27
CA ARG A 558 12.79 15.69 19.01
C ARG A 558 11.31 15.88 19.28
N LYS A 559 10.88 17.07 19.66
CA LYS A 559 9.45 17.36 19.86
C LYS A 559 8.65 17.24 18.55
N ALA A 560 9.26 17.60 17.41
CA ALA A 560 8.68 17.42 16.10
C ALA A 560 8.60 15.93 15.73
N MET A 561 9.66 15.14 15.93
CA MET A 561 9.65 13.70 15.69
C MET A 561 8.63 12.97 16.58
N ARG A 562 8.48 13.40 17.84
CA ARG A 562 7.43 12.93 18.75
C ARG A 562 6.02 13.29 18.26
N ALA A 563 5.86 14.49 17.70
CA ALA A 563 4.59 14.97 17.20
C ALA A 563 4.25 14.41 15.79
N LEU A 564 5.24 13.99 15.01
CA LEU A 564 5.07 13.46 13.67
C LEU A 564 4.08 12.29 13.71
N PRO A 565 2.99 12.32 12.93
CA PRO A 565 2.12 11.15 12.81
C PRO A 565 2.94 9.94 12.33
N ARG A 566 2.65 8.75 12.86
CA ARG A 566 3.30 7.49 12.43
C ARG A 566 3.24 7.34 10.92
N GLU A 567 2.12 7.77 10.35
CA GLU A 567 1.89 7.82 8.93
C GLU A 567 2.31 9.15 8.32
N TRP A 568 3.51 9.19 7.77
CA TRP A 568 4.02 10.31 6.99
C TRP A 568 4.59 9.84 5.65
N ASP A 569 4.40 10.67 4.62
CA ASP A 569 4.91 10.42 3.27
C ASP A 569 6.18 11.23 3.03
N MET A 570 6.13 12.51 3.43
CA MET A 570 7.22 13.46 3.32
C MET A 570 7.29 14.34 4.56
N LEU A 571 8.50 14.67 4.98
CA LEU A 571 8.75 15.57 6.11
C LEU A 571 9.78 16.63 5.72
N TYR A 572 9.41 17.88 5.84
CA TYR A 572 10.26 19.03 5.50
C TYR A 572 10.84 19.66 6.76
N PHE A 573 12.15 19.92 6.75
CA PHE A 573 12.86 20.61 7.85
C PHE A 573 12.98 22.12 7.62
N ASN A 574 12.79 22.51 6.36
CA ASN A 574 12.60 23.87 5.90
C ASN A 574 11.50 23.86 4.83
N ALA A 575 10.52 24.74 4.96
CA ALA A 575 9.42 24.88 4.03
C ALA A 575 8.96 26.34 3.99
N MET A 576 8.85 26.90 2.80
CA MET A 576 8.14 28.15 2.58
C MET A 576 6.69 27.82 2.22
N ASP A 577 5.81 27.97 3.20
CA ASP A 577 4.40 27.64 3.11
C ASP A 577 3.60 28.80 2.49
N PHE A 578 2.81 28.49 1.46
CA PHE A 578 2.03 29.49 0.71
C PHE A 578 0.53 29.42 0.99
N ASP A 579 0.03 28.28 1.46
CA ASP A 579 -1.41 28.00 1.54
C ASP A 579 -1.91 27.82 2.99
N GLY A 580 -1.05 28.12 3.97
CA GLY A 580 -1.35 28.00 5.39
C GLY A 580 -1.38 26.54 5.84
N ALA A 581 -0.24 26.05 6.29
CA ALA A 581 -0.05 24.72 6.85
C ALA A 581 -0.93 24.56 8.08
N GLU A 582 -1.64 23.45 8.13
CA GLU A 582 -2.63 23.19 9.14
C GLU A 582 -1.93 22.70 10.42
N GLU A 583 -2.15 23.39 11.52
CA GLU A 583 -1.68 22.92 12.82
C GLU A 583 -2.43 21.64 13.18
N LEU A 584 -1.68 20.58 13.42
CA LEU A 584 -2.27 19.34 13.91
C LEU A 584 -2.71 19.57 15.36
N ALA A 585 -3.95 19.16 15.71
CA ALA A 585 -4.53 19.39 17.03
C ALA A 585 -3.55 19.03 18.16
N GLY A 586 -3.09 20.04 18.91
CA GLY A 586 -2.17 19.89 20.05
C GLY A 586 -0.68 19.68 19.70
N LYS A 587 -0.28 19.73 18.42
CA LYS A 587 1.06 19.39 17.93
C LYS A 587 1.77 20.61 17.32
N LYS A 588 2.21 21.53 18.18
CA LYS A 588 2.81 22.83 17.80
C LYS A 588 4.07 22.74 16.94
N HIS A 589 4.77 21.60 16.95
CA HIS A 589 6.07 21.44 16.30
C HIS A 589 6.03 20.78 14.92
N VAL A 590 4.85 20.36 14.47
CA VAL A 590 4.65 19.76 13.15
C VAL A 590 3.35 20.29 12.55
N LYS A 591 3.43 20.80 11.33
CA LYS A 591 2.26 21.24 10.57
C LYS A 591 2.05 20.35 9.35
N LYS A 592 0.79 20.14 8.98
CA LYS A 592 0.43 19.44 7.74
C LYS A 592 0.51 20.42 6.58
N LEU A 593 1.30 20.09 5.57
CA LEU A 593 1.49 20.94 4.41
C LEU A 593 0.28 20.89 3.48
N ARG A 594 -0.13 22.05 2.98
CA ARG A 594 -1.08 22.18 1.86
C ARG A 594 -0.37 22.44 0.56
N ARG A 595 0.58 23.37 0.59
CA ARG A 595 1.52 23.68 -0.48
C ARG A 595 2.71 24.41 0.10
N ALA A 596 3.90 23.89 -0.16
CA ALA A 596 5.15 24.54 0.23
C ALA A 596 6.21 24.30 -0.83
N VAL A 597 7.16 25.22 -0.91
CA VAL A 597 8.38 25.12 -1.72
C VAL A 597 9.62 25.20 -0.83
N LEU A 598 10.81 25.05 -1.42
CA LEU A 598 12.11 24.80 -0.80
C LEU A 598 12.32 23.31 -0.45
N ASN A 599 13.11 22.64 -1.28
CA ASN A 599 13.48 21.22 -1.14
C ASN A 599 14.91 21.03 -0.63
N ASN A 600 15.46 22.02 0.05
CA ASN A 600 16.85 21.96 0.47
C ASN A 600 17.06 20.87 1.54
N CYS A 601 16.13 20.66 2.49
CA CYS A 601 16.23 19.59 3.47
C CYS A 601 14.87 18.94 3.77
N TYR A 602 14.71 17.69 3.35
CA TYR A 602 13.46 16.93 3.53
C TYR A 602 13.73 15.42 3.61
N ALA A 603 12.79 14.70 4.21
CA ALA A 603 12.79 13.25 4.27
C ALA A 603 11.63 12.65 3.49
N VAL A 604 11.82 11.44 2.97
CA VAL A 604 10.81 10.65 2.26
C VAL A 604 10.71 9.26 2.88
N ASN A 605 9.50 8.80 3.16
CA ASN A 605 9.23 7.45 3.65
C ASN A 605 9.16 6.47 2.47
N ALA A 606 9.67 5.24 2.64
CA ALA A 606 9.71 4.24 1.58
C ALA A 606 8.34 3.89 0.99
N ARG A 607 7.25 4.05 1.77
CA ARG A 607 5.88 3.86 1.25
C ARG A 607 5.52 4.86 0.15
N PHE A 608 6.22 6.00 0.08
CA PHE A 608 5.94 7.08 -0.87
C PHE A 608 6.90 7.13 -2.06
N TYR A 609 7.99 6.33 -2.05
CA TYR A 609 9.00 6.35 -3.12
C TYR A 609 8.39 6.17 -4.52
N ASP A 610 7.61 5.11 -4.75
CA ASP A 610 7.05 4.86 -6.09
C ASP A 610 6.09 5.96 -6.53
N THR A 611 5.27 6.50 -5.62
CA THR A 611 4.35 7.61 -5.93
C THR A 611 5.14 8.87 -6.31
N LEU A 612 6.15 9.23 -5.53
CA LEU A 612 6.98 10.40 -5.78
C LEU A 612 7.80 10.26 -7.08
N ILE A 613 8.45 9.10 -7.29
CA ILE A 613 9.24 8.83 -8.50
C ILE A 613 8.35 8.86 -9.74
N ASN A 614 7.17 8.25 -9.70
CA ASN A 614 6.22 8.30 -10.81
C ASN A 614 5.74 9.72 -11.10
N HIS A 615 5.63 10.59 -10.09
CA HIS A 615 5.29 12.00 -10.27
C HIS A 615 6.43 12.82 -10.89
N LEU A 616 7.67 12.46 -10.57
CA LEU A 616 8.90 13.10 -11.05
C LEU A 616 9.39 12.56 -12.41
N SER A 617 8.92 11.38 -12.85
CA SER A 617 9.32 10.76 -14.13
C SER A 617 8.99 11.60 -15.37
N ILE A 618 8.20 12.66 -15.23
CA ILE A 618 7.97 13.67 -16.26
C ILE A 618 9.29 14.21 -16.87
N ILE A 619 10.38 14.23 -16.09
CA ILE A 619 11.69 14.66 -16.58
C ILE A 619 12.22 13.76 -17.71
N GLU A 620 11.84 12.48 -17.73
CA GLU A 620 12.19 11.51 -18.76
C GLU A 620 11.35 11.70 -20.05
N CYS A 621 10.22 12.42 -19.99
CA CYS A 621 9.37 12.67 -21.16
C CYS A 621 9.79 13.93 -21.92
N GLU A 622 10.52 13.76 -23.03
CA GLU A 622 11.09 14.87 -23.83
C GLU A 622 10.09 15.93 -24.30
N ARG A 623 8.81 15.58 -24.42
CA ARG A 623 7.75 16.47 -24.93
C ARG A 623 7.12 17.36 -23.86
N GLU A 624 7.32 17.02 -22.59
CA GLU A 624 6.68 17.72 -21.46
C GLU A 624 7.51 18.92 -21.01
N ARG A 625 6.80 19.99 -20.60
CA ARG A 625 7.41 21.09 -19.84
C ARG A 625 7.61 20.66 -18.39
N ILE A 626 8.71 21.10 -17.80
CA ILE A 626 9.14 20.73 -16.45
C ILE A 626 9.04 21.97 -15.58
N LYS A 627 8.43 21.87 -14.40
CA LYS A 627 8.55 22.88 -13.35
C LYS A 627 9.79 22.58 -12.50
N ALA A 628 10.30 23.58 -11.78
CA ALA A 628 11.28 23.33 -10.73
C ALA A 628 10.80 22.21 -9.79
N ILE A 629 11.73 21.46 -9.23
CA ILE A 629 11.38 20.23 -8.50
C ILE A 629 10.52 20.50 -7.25
N ASP A 630 10.77 21.60 -6.56
CA ASP A 630 10.00 22.07 -5.41
C ASP A 630 8.56 22.41 -5.81
N ASP A 631 8.37 23.15 -6.90
CA ASP A 631 7.05 23.40 -7.47
C ASP A 631 6.34 22.10 -7.85
N ARG A 632 7.06 21.16 -8.47
CA ARG A 632 6.48 19.88 -8.88
C ARG A 632 6.06 19.07 -7.66
N MET A 633 6.91 18.93 -6.66
CA MET A 633 6.63 18.18 -5.43
C MET A 633 5.49 18.81 -4.62
N SER A 634 5.39 20.15 -4.61
CA SER A 634 4.32 20.88 -3.91
C SER A 634 2.91 20.46 -4.32
N LEU A 635 2.73 19.96 -5.56
CA LEU A 635 1.44 19.46 -6.07
C LEU A 635 0.94 18.21 -5.34
N LEU A 636 1.83 17.50 -4.62
CA LEU A 636 1.50 16.31 -3.84
C LEU A 636 1.00 16.66 -2.44
N HIS A 637 1.41 17.80 -1.87
CA HIS A 637 1.25 18.11 -0.44
C HIS A 637 -0.21 18.07 0.02
N LYS A 638 -1.14 18.62 -0.77
CA LYS A 638 -2.56 18.64 -0.44
C LYS A 638 -3.20 17.24 -0.37
N ARG A 639 -2.69 16.28 -1.16
CA ARG A 639 -3.29 14.96 -1.32
C ARG A 639 -2.67 13.90 -0.41
N PHE A 640 -1.43 14.10 0.02
CA PHE A 640 -0.64 13.13 0.74
C PHE A 640 -0.30 13.60 2.16
N LYS A 641 0.24 12.71 2.99
CA LYS A 641 0.60 12.96 4.39
C LYS A 641 1.97 13.66 4.45
N CYS A 642 2.03 14.88 3.91
CA CYS A 642 3.22 15.73 3.88
C CYS A 642 3.22 16.70 5.07
N TYR A 643 4.33 16.79 5.78
CA TYR A 643 4.46 17.60 6.99
C TYR A 643 5.69 18.49 6.95
N CYS A 644 5.70 19.56 7.75
CA CYS A 644 6.90 20.33 8.01
C CYS A 644 7.12 20.51 9.51
N VAL A 645 8.39 20.62 9.91
CA VAL A 645 8.79 21.01 11.26
C VAL A 645 8.48 22.50 11.45
N SER A 646 7.93 22.85 12.63
CA SER A 646 7.58 24.23 12.97
C SER A 646 8.16 24.64 14.34
N PRO A 647 8.94 25.73 14.41
CA PRO A 647 9.49 26.51 13.28
C PRO A 647 10.48 25.70 12.43
N SER A 648 10.82 26.19 11.24
CA SER A 648 11.87 25.58 10.41
C SER A 648 13.19 25.52 11.17
N ILE A 649 13.85 24.36 11.12
CA ILE A 649 15.10 24.10 11.84
C ILE A 649 16.30 23.93 10.92
N THR A 650 16.11 24.06 9.61
CA THR A 650 17.18 24.15 8.60
C THR A 650 16.99 25.38 7.72
N MET A 651 18.06 25.81 7.04
CA MET A 651 18.06 26.96 6.15
C MET A 651 19.08 26.78 5.00
N GLN A 652 18.95 27.61 3.96
CA GLN A 652 19.87 27.64 2.81
C GLN A 652 20.89 28.78 2.97
N LYS A 653 22.20 28.47 2.97
CA LYS A 653 23.31 29.43 3.00
C LYS A 653 23.60 29.95 1.58
N GLY A 654 23.07 31.12 1.25
CA GLY A 654 23.40 31.83 0.01
C GLY A 654 22.89 31.13 -1.25
N ALA A 655 23.00 31.78 -2.41
CA ALA A 655 22.49 31.21 -3.64
C ALA A 655 23.48 30.19 -4.23
N SER A 656 22.96 29.12 -4.86
CA SER A 656 23.76 28.10 -5.55
C SER A 656 24.80 28.70 -6.51
N ASP A 657 25.85 27.93 -6.89
CA ASP A 657 26.94 28.41 -7.78
C ASP A 657 26.42 28.93 -9.13
N ILE A 658 25.18 28.55 -9.44
CA ILE A 658 24.43 28.93 -10.60
C ILE A 658 23.67 30.23 -10.35
N HIS A 659 23.17 30.45 -9.15
CA HIS A 659 22.43 31.64 -8.75
C HIS A 659 23.30 32.85 -8.36
N GLY A 660 24.54 32.67 -7.86
CA GLY A 660 25.40 33.79 -7.42
C GLY A 660 24.79 34.64 -6.30
N ASN A 661 25.52 35.57 -5.68
CA ASN A 661 24.91 36.55 -4.77
C ASN A 661 23.91 37.42 -5.55
N ASP A 662 22.67 36.95 -5.63
CA ASP A 662 21.60 37.58 -6.39
C ASP A 662 20.74 38.40 -5.42
N PRO A 663 20.94 39.74 -5.32
CA PRO A 663 20.09 40.61 -4.52
C PRO A 663 18.60 40.54 -4.92
N PHE A 664 18.27 39.91 -6.05
CA PHE A 664 16.90 39.74 -6.51
C PHE A 664 16.18 38.50 -5.96
N LYS A 665 16.85 37.44 -5.51
CA LYS A 665 16.16 36.37 -4.74
C LYS A 665 15.66 36.91 -3.40
N ASP A 666 16.41 37.84 -2.82
CA ASP A 666 16.00 38.59 -1.63
C ASP A 666 14.84 39.57 -1.94
N ALA A 667 14.86 40.23 -3.11
CA ALA A 667 13.76 41.10 -3.54
C ALA A 667 12.48 40.29 -3.88
N TYR A 668 12.58 39.17 -4.59
CA TYR A 668 11.43 38.31 -4.92
C TYR A 668 10.79 37.68 -3.68
N ARG A 669 11.59 37.40 -2.63
CA ARG A 669 11.11 37.00 -1.29
C ARG A 669 10.43 38.15 -0.54
N GLN A 670 10.81 39.40 -0.78
CA GLN A 670 10.19 40.59 -0.19
C GLN A 670 8.90 41.05 -0.90
N THR A 671 8.75 40.81 -2.21
CA THR A 671 7.56 41.25 -2.96
C THR A 671 6.34 40.33 -2.81
N ILE A 672 6.50 39.14 -2.21
CA ILE A 672 5.42 38.16 -1.98
C ILE A 672 4.90 38.17 -0.52
N SER A 673 5.55 38.89 0.40
CA SER A 673 4.90 39.31 1.66
C SER A 673 4.00 40.52 1.40
#